data_AF-A0A1V3KDP2-F1
#
_entry.id   AF-A0A1V3KDP2-F1
#
_cell.length_a   1.000
_cell.length_b   1.000
_cell.length_c   1.000
_cell.angle_alpha   90.00
_cell.angle_beta   90.00
_cell.angle_gamma   90.00
#
_symmetry.space_group_name_H-M   'P 1'
#
loop_
_entity.id
_entity.type
_entity.pdbx_description
1 polymer ?
#
loop_
_entity_poly.entity_id
_entity_poly.type
_entity_poly.pdbx_seq_one_letter_code
_entity_poly.pdbx_strand_id
1 'polypeptide(L)'
;FMYMGLIMKKVFYFSPIAFLVSTNVFSASTDYLNVNTTDATFPTIGATANHSIALGPQSSIDKNNAYDSASRSKKGRYSGVYSIAEGYKATVYGSQSIAYGHEAIANGWLSYAIGSRANAEGDGNIALGGSAKSLAGSYYGYPSSGGAIAVGLESHTIGNGAIAMGNKAQASGVKSIAIGNDARTLDITNTDGAANIDQNLKNNIKNTVDTLRKQNSPVGMEAELVGLSDEATSTIAIGDESRAIGWGSTALGTKAYALNDRATTLGDDSKTLGYAGTSVGTHAYSFGKGASALGTWAEALGDYSTSAGPSSSAAGDNSIAMGNGAAASGLNAIAIGSMTTDTKAWYTTGGGKQVHRSEHEVWNAVGDHSIALGTDSQATKDNAIAMGKEAFADHDRSVALGDQSATENAKDTSQDTVNGITYGNFAGSTSVGTVSVGNSKLGETRQIKNVSAGDISPTSTDAINGSQLYLIASKLTENMKNIQPKPTPIPPAVKVDTGTISVNDNGLAVADSTKGNLATVTDVENAINHSSFNITTGSEESGQAINVTTEKVKAGNTVVYKAGNNMVVKQNGKSITYSTTDKPTFDVVNANEFKAGDVVVNNQGINAGNKKITHVAEGKNDSDAVNYGQLRKTNNQVHQLENKLNRVDRKLRGGIAQAGAMANIPQVTRSGASGVGVGVASYRDENAVSVGYSRMSDNGKHIIKTSVGLDTRGYNMVGAGYMYQW
;
A
#
# COMPACT_ATOMS: atom_id res chain seq x y z
N PHE A 1 -44.87 -19.43 18.29
CA PHE A 1 -45.98 -20.19 18.90
C PHE A 1 -47.18 -19.28 18.99
N MET A 2 -48.30 -19.69 18.39
CA MET A 2 -49.64 -19.06 18.33
C MET A 2 -49.78 -17.71 17.57
N TYR A 3 -50.72 -17.72 16.61
CA TYR A 3 -51.19 -16.64 15.73
C TYR A 3 -50.36 -16.25 14.50
N MET A 4 -50.35 -17.12 13.47
CA MET A 4 -50.60 -16.70 12.07
C MET A 4 -50.84 -17.94 11.18
N GLY A 5 -51.98 -18.57 11.42
CA GLY A 5 -52.56 -19.61 10.56
C GLY A 5 -53.91 -19.13 10.04
N LEU A 6 -53.92 -18.10 9.20
CA LEU A 6 -55.04 -17.74 8.32
C LEU A 6 -54.55 -16.67 7.33
N ILE A 7 -55.00 -16.77 6.08
CA ILE A 7 -54.74 -15.86 4.94
C ILE A 7 -53.49 -16.21 4.09
N MET A 8 -53.50 -17.43 3.53
CA MET A 8 -52.79 -17.77 2.29
C MET A 8 -53.80 -18.27 1.22
N LYS A 9 -54.93 -17.56 1.10
CA LYS A 9 -55.97 -17.74 0.06
C LYS A 9 -56.77 -16.43 -0.10
N LYS A 10 -56.17 -15.40 -0.69
CA LYS A 10 -56.87 -14.19 -1.18
C LYS A 10 -55.94 -13.33 -2.04
N VAL A 11 -55.61 -13.81 -3.23
CA VAL A 11 -55.14 -12.97 -4.34
C VAL A 11 -55.86 -13.50 -5.57
N PHE A 12 -56.47 -12.61 -6.35
CA PHE A 12 -57.51 -12.85 -7.38
C PHE A 12 -58.94 -13.02 -6.85
N TYR A 13 -59.46 -11.96 -6.21
CA TYR A 13 -60.87 -11.60 -6.42
C TYR A 13 -60.91 -10.60 -7.58
N PHE A 14 -61.11 -11.10 -8.80
CA PHE A 14 -61.86 -10.31 -9.77
C PHE A 14 -63.29 -10.24 -9.20
N SER A 15 -63.71 -9.07 -8.77
CA SER A 15 -65.14 -8.85 -8.57
C SER A 15 -65.80 -9.05 -9.94
N PRO A 16 -66.83 -9.91 -10.09
CA PRO A 16 -67.61 -9.90 -11.30
C PRO A 16 -68.30 -8.54 -11.35
N ILE A 17 -67.77 -7.63 -12.18
CA ILE A 17 -68.56 -6.49 -12.62
C ILE A 17 -69.76 -7.11 -13.33
N ALA A 18 -70.89 -7.12 -12.64
CA ALA A 18 -72.17 -7.38 -13.26
C ALA A 18 -72.32 -6.32 -14.36
N PHE A 19 -72.15 -6.75 -15.62
CA PHE A 19 -72.56 -5.99 -16.78
C PHE A 19 -74.09 -5.92 -16.76
N LEU A 20 -74.63 -5.00 -15.95
CA LEU A 20 -76.01 -4.56 -16.03
C LEU A 20 -76.12 -3.67 -17.28
N VAL A 21 -76.20 -4.34 -18.44
CA VAL A 21 -76.51 -3.69 -19.71
C VAL A 21 -77.98 -3.32 -19.67
N SER A 22 -78.29 -2.03 -19.50
CA SER A 22 -79.61 -1.53 -19.87
C SER A 22 -79.78 -1.71 -21.38
N THR A 23 -80.95 -2.12 -21.82
CA THR A 23 -81.25 -2.66 -23.17
C THR A 23 -81.20 -1.65 -24.33
N ASN A 24 -80.57 -0.48 -24.16
CA ASN A 24 -80.53 0.60 -25.17
C ASN A 24 -79.11 1.05 -25.57
N VAL A 25 -78.06 0.28 -25.25
CA VAL A 25 -76.68 0.78 -25.24
C VAL A 25 -75.89 0.51 -26.53
N PHE A 26 -76.39 -0.30 -27.47
CA PHE A 26 -75.69 -0.58 -28.73
C PHE A 26 -76.36 0.14 -29.91
N SER A 27 -75.77 1.22 -30.42
CA SER A 27 -76.10 1.68 -31.78
C SER A 27 -75.39 0.78 -32.78
N ALA A 28 -76.14 -0.03 -33.52
CA ALA A 28 -75.58 -0.86 -34.59
C ALA A 28 -75.13 0.00 -35.78
N SER A 29 -73.87 0.42 -35.75
CA SER A 29 -73.10 0.81 -36.95
C SER A 29 -72.21 -0.37 -37.31
N THR A 30 -72.10 -0.72 -38.59
CA THR A 30 -71.17 -1.79 -39.05
C THR A 30 -69.70 -1.39 -38.88
N ASP A 31 -69.44 -0.10 -38.62
CA ASP A 31 -68.11 0.47 -38.73
C ASP A 31 -67.53 0.92 -37.38
N TYR A 32 -68.30 1.16 -36.32
CA TYR A 32 -67.80 1.61 -35.00
C TYR A 32 -68.78 1.30 -33.86
N LEU A 33 -68.29 1.26 -32.61
CA LEU A 33 -69.07 0.92 -31.42
C LEU A 33 -69.14 2.10 -30.43
N ASN A 34 -70.36 2.55 -30.10
CA ASN A 34 -70.65 3.51 -29.04
C ASN A 34 -71.40 2.81 -27.91
N VAL A 35 -70.92 2.95 -26.67
CA VAL A 35 -71.60 2.45 -25.46
C VAL A 35 -71.92 3.65 -24.58
N ASN A 36 -73.16 4.13 -24.71
CA ASN A 36 -73.68 5.24 -23.93
C ASN A 36 -73.88 4.85 -22.46
N THR A 37 -73.56 5.76 -21.56
CA THR A 37 -73.89 5.59 -20.13
C THR A 37 -75.36 5.90 -19.87
N THR A 38 -75.94 5.24 -18.88
CA THR A 38 -77.37 5.34 -18.52
C THR A 38 -77.82 6.70 -17.98
N ASP A 39 -76.91 7.66 -17.82
CA ASP A 39 -77.20 9.02 -17.37
C ASP A 39 -77.30 9.98 -18.56
N ALA A 40 -78.53 10.43 -18.86
CA ALA A 40 -78.83 11.32 -19.99
C ALA A 40 -78.23 12.73 -19.86
N THR A 41 -77.70 13.10 -18.68
CA THR A 41 -77.07 14.40 -18.46
C THR A 41 -75.62 14.47 -18.96
N PHE A 42 -74.98 13.32 -19.23
CA PHE A 42 -73.61 13.24 -19.74
C PHE A 42 -73.54 12.29 -20.95
N PRO A 43 -74.10 12.65 -22.11
CA PRO A 43 -74.04 11.81 -23.30
C PRO A 43 -72.59 11.60 -23.74
N THR A 44 -72.29 10.40 -24.24
CA THR A 44 -71.07 10.13 -25.00
C THR A 44 -71.12 10.97 -26.30
N ILE A 45 -70.04 11.70 -26.62
CA ILE A 45 -69.97 12.50 -27.86
C ILE A 45 -69.88 11.56 -29.07
N GLY A 46 -69.30 10.38 -28.87
CA GLY A 46 -69.34 9.24 -29.79
C GLY A 46 -68.07 9.07 -30.61
N ALA A 47 -67.89 7.86 -31.12
CA ALA A 47 -66.95 7.53 -32.17
C ALA A 47 -67.54 7.94 -33.53
N THR A 48 -66.79 8.76 -34.27
CA THR A 48 -67.09 9.12 -35.66
C THR A 48 -66.09 8.50 -36.66
N ALA A 49 -65.04 7.86 -36.13
CA ALA A 49 -63.99 7.21 -36.89
C ALA A 49 -64.27 5.73 -37.13
N ASN A 50 -63.86 5.21 -38.29
CA ASN A 50 -64.05 3.80 -38.63
C ASN A 50 -63.20 2.89 -37.71
N HIS A 51 -63.74 1.72 -37.38
CA HIS A 51 -63.17 0.68 -36.52
C HIS A 51 -62.73 1.18 -35.14
N SER A 52 -63.50 2.10 -34.53
CA SER A 52 -63.15 2.70 -33.24
C SER A 52 -64.21 2.45 -32.16
N ILE A 53 -63.82 2.61 -30.89
CA ILE A 53 -64.66 2.33 -29.72
C ILE A 53 -64.61 3.52 -28.75
N ALA A 54 -65.76 4.14 -28.49
CA ALA A 54 -65.91 5.17 -27.44
C ALA A 54 -66.84 4.67 -26.32
N LEU A 55 -66.29 4.59 -25.10
CA LEU A 55 -66.96 4.07 -23.89
C LEU A 55 -66.91 5.13 -22.77
N GLY A 56 -68.04 5.46 -22.16
CA GLY A 56 -68.11 6.37 -21.01
C GLY A 56 -68.68 7.77 -21.31
N PRO A 57 -69.00 8.57 -20.28
CA PRO A 57 -69.68 9.84 -20.46
C PRO A 57 -68.73 10.88 -21.09
N GLN A 58 -69.21 11.58 -22.12
CA GLN A 58 -68.43 12.59 -22.86
C GLN A 58 -67.11 12.08 -23.48
N SER A 59 -66.88 10.76 -23.58
CA SER A 59 -65.75 10.25 -24.35
C SER A 59 -65.98 10.45 -25.85
N SER A 60 -64.90 10.66 -26.59
CA SER A 60 -64.97 11.04 -28.00
C SER A 60 -63.81 10.49 -28.81
N ILE A 61 -64.12 10.08 -30.04
CA ILE A 61 -63.14 9.78 -31.08
C ILE A 61 -63.58 10.51 -32.34
N ASP A 62 -62.84 11.55 -32.72
CA ASP A 62 -63.24 12.48 -33.77
C ASP A 62 -62.45 12.26 -35.07
N LYS A 63 -63.17 11.97 -36.17
CA LYS A 63 -62.63 11.81 -37.51
C LYS A 63 -62.26 13.13 -38.19
N ASN A 64 -62.88 14.24 -37.78
CA ASN A 64 -62.85 15.54 -38.43
C ASN A 64 -62.08 16.61 -37.63
N ASN A 65 -62.06 16.57 -36.29
CA ASN A 65 -61.24 17.44 -35.42
C ASN A 65 -59.79 16.95 -35.23
N ALA A 66 -59.26 16.33 -36.28
CA ALA A 66 -57.91 15.84 -36.44
C ALA A 66 -56.84 16.98 -36.40
N TYR A 67 -56.72 17.71 -35.29
CA TYR A 67 -55.79 18.83 -35.03
C TYR A 67 -55.56 19.83 -36.19
N ASP A 68 -56.07 21.06 -36.06
CA ASP A 68 -56.06 22.12 -37.10
C ASP A 68 -54.66 22.56 -37.62
N SER A 69 -53.57 22.09 -37.02
CA SER A 69 -52.18 22.38 -37.46
C SER A 69 -51.58 21.29 -38.37
N ALA A 70 -52.28 20.19 -38.63
CA ALA A 70 -51.79 19.14 -39.51
C ALA A 70 -51.97 19.53 -40.99
N SER A 71 -50.87 19.56 -41.75
CA SER A 71 -50.91 19.69 -43.23
C SER A 71 -51.97 18.76 -43.84
N ARG A 72 -52.67 19.19 -44.90
CA ARG A 72 -53.72 18.41 -45.60
C ARG A 72 -53.29 16.97 -45.95
N SER A 73 -51.99 16.69 -46.10
CA SER A 73 -51.44 15.34 -46.35
C SER A 73 -51.43 14.41 -45.12
N LYS A 74 -51.71 14.92 -43.92
CA LYS A 74 -51.60 14.20 -42.64
C LYS A 74 -52.95 13.82 -42.01
N LYS A 75 -54.09 14.28 -42.55
CA LYS A 75 -55.44 13.96 -42.04
C LYS A 75 -55.72 12.47 -41.83
N GLY A 76 -55.10 11.57 -42.60
CA GLY A 76 -55.27 10.12 -42.44
C GLY A 76 -54.64 9.51 -41.18
N ARG A 77 -53.66 10.18 -40.56
CA ARG A 77 -53.01 9.72 -39.31
C ARG A 77 -53.72 10.18 -38.04
N TYR A 78 -54.51 11.24 -38.14
CA TYR A 78 -55.22 11.88 -37.01
C TYR A 78 -56.73 11.72 -37.16
N SER A 79 -57.21 10.64 -37.76
CA SER A 79 -58.63 10.43 -38.03
C SER A 79 -59.33 9.52 -37.01
N GLY A 80 -58.67 9.16 -35.90
CA GLY A 80 -59.23 8.28 -34.86
C GLY A 80 -59.47 6.82 -35.28
N VAL A 81 -59.00 6.38 -36.45
CA VAL A 81 -59.33 5.05 -37.02
C VAL A 81 -58.58 3.96 -36.25
N TYR A 82 -59.22 2.84 -35.92
CA TYR A 82 -58.67 1.75 -35.09
C TYR A 82 -58.33 2.15 -33.64
N SER A 83 -59.02 3.15 -33.07
CA SER A 83 -58.69 3.71 -31.74
C SER A 83 -59.72 3.37 -30.65
N ILE A 84 -59.33 3.52 -29.38
CA ILE A 84 -60.15 3.26 -28.19
C ILE A 84 -60.12 4.48 -27.25
N ALA A 85 -61.30 4.99 -26.89
CA ALA A 85 -61.48 6.02 -25.86
C ALA A 85 -62.39 5.48 -24.76
N GLU A 86 -61.88 5.31 -23.54
CA GLU A 86 -62.62 4.75 -22.41
C GLU A 86 -62.46 5.62 -21.15
N GLY A 87 -63.57 6.12 -20.61
CA GLY A 87 -63.60 6.93 -19.38
C GLY A 87 -64.39 8.23 -19.52
N TYR A 88 -64.51 8.99 -18.42
CA TYR A 88 -65.16 10.31 -18.45
C TYR A 88 -64.30 11.31 -19.24
N LYS A 89 -64.82 11.94 -20.29
CA LYS A 89 -64.09 12.89 -21.15
C LYS A 89 -62.79 12.35 -21.77
N ALA A 90 -62.64 11.03 -21.89
CA ALA A 90 -61.50 10.44 -22.60
C ALA A 90 -61.59 10.78 -24.10
N THR A 91 -60.51 11.28 -24.69
CA THR A 91 -60.53 11.81 -26.06
C THR A 91 -59.37 11.26 -26.89
N VAL A 92 -59.67 10.72 -28.07
CA VAL A 92 -58.66 10.29 -29.04
C VAL A 92 -58.81 11.07 -30.35
N TYR A 93 -57.71 11.71 -30.77
CA TYR A 93 -57.59 12.34 -32.08
C TYR A 93 -56.74 11.49 -33.03
N GLY A 94 -55.77 10.73 -32.51
CA GLY A 94 -54.87 9.89 -33.30
C GLY A 94 -55.48 8.59 -33.81
N SER A 95 -55.03 8.09 -34.97
CA SER A 95 -55.35 6.72 -35.44
C SER A 95 -54.52 5.67 -34.68
N GLN A 96 -55.07 4.46 -34.51
CA GLN A 96 -54.46 3.33 -33.79
C GLN A 96 -54.03 3.66 -32.35
N SER A 97 -54.82 4.48 -31.65
CA SER A 97 -54.45 5.10 -30.37
C SER A 97 -55.41 4.74 -29.25
N ILE A 98 -54.96 4.89 -28.00
CA ILE A 98 -55.76 4.56 -26.81
C ILE A 98 -55.74 5.73 -25.83
N ALA A 99 -56.92 6.20 -25.43
CA ALA A 99 -57.11 7.05 -24.25
C ALA A 99 -57.97 6.31 -23.22
N TYR A 100 -57.42 5.98 -22.06
CA TYR A 100 -58.08 5.24 -21.00
C TYR A 100 -57.99 5.99 -19.67
N GLY A 101 -59.11 6.42 -19.10
CA GLY A 101 -59.20 7.14 -17.83
C GLY A 101 -59.95 8.47 -17.91
N HIS A 102 -60.20 9.08 -16.74
CA HIS A 102 -60.87 10.38 -16.63
C HIS A 102 -60.02 11.49 -17.29
N GLU A 103 -60.54 12.19 -18.29
CA GLU A 103 -59.87 13.27 -19.04
C GLU A 103 -58.54 12.83 -19.69
N ALA A 104 -58.39 11.55 -20.06
CA ALA A 104 -57.23 11.07 -20.80
C ALA A 104 -57.28 11.55 -22.26
N ILE A 105 -56.14 11.96 -22.82
CA ILE A 105 -56.04 12.50 -24.19
C ILE A 105 -54.93 11.79 -24.96
N ALA A 106 -55.27 11.19 -26.10
CA ALA A 106 -54.30 10.59 -27.03
C ALA A 106 -54.36 11.29 -28.40
N ASN A 107 -53.32 12.06 -28.71
CA ASN A 107 -53.25 12.98 -29.83
C ASN A 107 -51.97 12.73 -30.67
N GLY A 108 -51.91 11.58 -31.32
CA GLY A 108 -50.77 11.12 -32.13
C GLY A 108 -51.06 9.80 -32.82
N TRP A 109 -50.46 9.48 -33.97
CA TRP A 109 -50.58 8.13 -34.52
C TRP A 109 -49.88 7.11 -33.60
N LEU A 110 -50.52 5.98 -33.26
CA LEU A 110 -49.99 5.01 -32.28
C LEU A 110 -49.68 5.62 -30.90
N SER A 111 -50.54 6.52 -30.40
CA SER A 111 -50.37 7.16 -29.09
C SER A 111 -51.20 6.47 -28.00
N TYR A 112 -50.66 6.42 -26.78
CA TYR A 112 -51.26 5.71 -25.66
C TYR A 112 -51.28 6.60 -24.41
N ALA A 113 -52.46 7.02 -23.97
CA ALA A 113 -52.67 7.77 -22.73
C ALA A 113 -53.54 6.95 -21.77
N ILE A 114 -52.96 6.46 -20.68
CA ILE A 114 -53.64 5.56 -19.73
C ILE A 114 -53.47 6.11 -18.30
N GLY A 115 -54.55 6.56 -17.71
CA GLY A 115 -54.60 7.17 -16.38
C GLY A 115 -55.48 8.42 -16.34
N SER A 116 -55.91 8.84 -15.15
CA SER A 116 -56.66 10.09 -14.98
C SER A 116 -55.80 11.28 -15.41
N ARG A 117 -56.27 12.08 -16.39
CA ARG A 117 -55.59 13.24 -16.98
C ARG A 117 -54.26 12.92 -17.67
N ALA A 118 -54.05 11.65 -18.06
CA ALA A 118 -52.91 11.27 -18.88
C ALA A 118 -53.01 11.94 -20.26
N ASN A 119 -51.92 12.49 -20.78
CA ASN A 119 -51.91 13.18 -22.06
C ASN A 119 -50.71 12.73 -22.91
N ALA A 120 -50.97 12.08 -24.04
CA ALA A 120 -49.96 11.66 -25.01
C ALA A 120 -50.16 12.43 -26.31
N GLU A 121 -49.31 13.41 -26.60
CA GLU A 121 -49.37 14.25 -27.79
C GLU A 121 -48.13 14.04 -28.67
N GLY A 122 -48.31 13.48 -29.87
CA GLY A 122 -47.24 13.11 -30.81
C GLY A 122 -47.25 11.63 -31.23
N ASP A 123 -46.74 11.34 -32.43
CA ASP A 123 -46.74 9.98 -33.00
C ASP A 123 -45.91 9.00 -32.13
N GLY A 124 -46.48 7.88 -31.72
CA GLY A 124 -45.81 6.84 -30.93
C GLY A 124 -45.64 7.16 -29.44
N ASN A 125 -46.21 8.25 -28.94
CA ASN A 125 -46.03 8.65 -27.54
C ASN A 125 -46.84 7.79 -26.57
N ILE A 126 -46.26 7.56 -25.40
CA ILE A 126 -46.85 6.79 -24.31
C ILE A 126 -46.89 7.67 -23.06
N ALA A 127 -48.06 7.82 -22.44
CA ALA A 127 -48.30 8.48 -21.16
C ALA A 127 -49.10 7.54 -20.24
N LEU A 128 -48.46 6.99 -19.20
CA LEU A 128 -49.06 6.01 -18.29
C LEU A 128 -48.98 6.53 -16.85
N GLY A 129 -50.12 6.75 -16.19
CA GLY A 129 -50.21 7.25 -14.82
C GLY A 129 -51.07 8.50 -14.69
N GLY A 130 -51.45 8.84 -13.47
CA GLY A 130 -52.26 10.04 -13.21
C GLY A 130 -51.52 11.31 -13.60
N SER A 131 -52.12 12.16 -14.43
CA SER A 131 -51.52 13.41 -14.94
C SER A 131 -50.16 13.25 -15.64
N ALA A 132 -49.82 12.05 -16.10
CA ALA A 132 -48.64 11.80 -16.92
C ALA A 132 -48.77 12.52 -18.28
N LYS A 133 -47.73 13.18 -18.74
CA LYS A 133 -47.76 14.03 -19.95
C LYS A 133 -46.58 13.70 -20.85
N SER A 134 -46.84 13.03 -21.97
CA SER A 134 -45.85 12.81 -23.04
C SER A 134 -46.14 13.74 -24.21
N LEU A 135 -45.48 14.91 -24.24
CA LEU A 135 -45.81 16.02 -25.15
C LEU A 135 -44.83 16.17 -26.32
N ALA A 136 -44.06 15.11 -26.62
CA ALA A 136 -43.08 15.14 -27.70
C ALA A 136 -43.77 15.17 -29.07
N GLY A 137 -43.84 16.33 -29.70
CA GLY A 137 -44.40 16.52 -31.05
C GLY A 137 -45.33 17.72 -31.16
N SER A 138 -46.13 18.03 -30.13
CA SER A 138 -46.96 19.24 -30.06
C SER A 138 -46.14 20.51 -29.91
N TYR A 139 -45.12 20.47 -29.04
CA TYR A 139 -44.27 21.64 -28.77
C TYR A 139 -43.32 21.98 -29.93
N TYR A 140 -42.99 20.99 -30.77
CA TYR A 140 -41.91 21.09 -31.77
C TYR A 140 -42.39 21.26 -33.22
N GLY A 141 -43.70 21.39 -33.47
CA GLY A 141 -44.24 21.72 -34.80
C GLY A 141 -44.08 20.65 -35.88
N TYR A 142 -43.47 19.50 -35.57
CA TYR A 142 -43.33 18.35 -36.48
C TYR A 142 -44.16 17.16 -35.97
N PRO A 143 -45.34 16.90 -36.55
CA PRO A 143 -46.22 15.81 -36.13
C PRO A 143 -45.60 14.39 -36.19
N SER A 144 -44.47 14.22 -36.91
CA SER A 144 -43.74 12.95 -37.05
C SER A 144 -42.58 12.77 -36.08
N SER A 145 -42.32 13.72 -35.17
CA SER A 145 -41.38 13.55 -34.06
C SER A 145 -42.15 13.02 -32.85
N GLY A 146 -41.75 11.88 -32.29
CA GLY A 146 -42.41 11.23 -31.16
C GLY A 146 -41.76 9.90 -30.80
N GLY A 147 -42.44 9.05 -30.04
CA GLY A 147 -41.84 7.89 -29.38
C GLY A 147 -41.29 8.23 -27.99
N ALA A 148 -41.82 9.29 -27.36
CA ALA A 148 -41.49 9.62 -25.98
C ALA A 148 -42.39 8.85 -25.00
N ILE A 149 -41.83 8.51 -23.85
CA ILE A 149 -42.46 7.65 -22.85
C ILE A 149 -42.50 8.40 -21.51
N ALA A 150 -43.69 8.72 -21.02
CA ALA A 150 -43.93 9.25 -19.68
C ALA A 150 -44.68 8.18 -18.86
N VAL A 151 -44.07 7.69 -17.78
CA VAL A 151 -44.66 6.66 -16.91
C VAL A 151 -44.54 7.08 -15.45
N GLY A 152 -45.64 7.17 -14.73
CA GLY A 152 -45.70 7.58 -13.32
C GLY A 152 -46.58 8.82 -13.11
N LEU A 153 -46.98 9.04 -11.86
CA LEU A 153 -47.79 10.19 -11.47
C LEU A 153 -47.07 11.50 -11.83
N GLU A 154 -47.73 12.39 -12.55
CA GLU A 154 -47.18 13.70 -12.96
C GLU A 154 -45.84 13.62 -13.72
N SER A 155 -45.51 12.47 -14.31
CA SER A 155 -44.33 12.34 -15.19
C SER A 155 -44.48 13.18 -16.45
N HIS A 156 -43.39 13.70 -16.97
CA HIS A 156 -43.41 14.67 -18.06
C HIS A 156 -42.28 14.44 -19.08
N THR A 157 -42.62 14.30 -20.35
CA THR A 157 -41.64 14.36 -21.45
C THR A 157 -41.98 15.48 -22.42
N ILE A 158 -40.94 16.14 -22.92
CA ILE A 158 -41.05 17.17 -23.96
C ILE A 158 -40.25 16.73 -25.19
N GLY A 159 -39.00 16.29 -25.02
CA GLY A 159 -38.12 15.93 -26.13
C GLY A 159 -38.53 14.68 -26.92
N ASN A 160 -38.23 14.69 -28.23
CA ASN A 160 -38.43 13.53 -29.10
C ASN A 160 -37.60 12.32 -28.61
N GLY A 161 -38.24 11.15 -28.49
CA GLY A 161 -37.60 9.92 -27.99
C GLY A 161 -37.17 9.98 -26.53
N ALA A 162 -37.66 10.95 -25.75
CA ALA A 162 -37.34 11.09 -24.34
C ALA A 162 -38.11 10.08 -23.48
N ILE A 163 -37.51 9.65 -22.37
CA ILE A 163 -38.08 8.69 -21.43
C ILE A 163 -38.11 9.34 -20.05
N ALA A 164 -39.30 9.55 -19.48
CA ALA A 164 -39.51 9.93 -18.09
C ALA A 164 -40.25 8.81 -17.36
N MET A 165 -39.65 8.20 -16.34
CA MET A 165 -40.25 7.12 -15.57
C MET A 165 -40.09 7.36 -14.06
N GLY A 166 -41.18 7.55 -13.34
CA GLY A 166 -41.20 7.85 -11.91
C GLY A 166 -42.21 8.95 -11.56
N ASN A 167 -42.48 9.14 -10.27
CA ASN A 167 -43.35 10.23 -9.81
C ASN A 167 -42.67 11.58 -10.10
N LYS A 168 -43.29 12.47 -10.87
CA LYS A 168 -42.73 13.78 -11.28
C LYS A 168 -41.41 13.72 -12.06
N ALA A 169 -41.04 12.56 -12.62
CA ALA A 169 -39.89 12.46 -13.50
C ALA A 169 -40.08 13.37 -14.73
N GLN A 170 -39.08 14.16 -15.10
CA GLN A 170 -39.16 15.11 -16.20
C GLN A 170 -38.01 14.93 -17.19
N ALA A 171 -38.32 14.52 -18.42
CA ALA A 171 -37.34 14.38 -19.50
C ALA A 171 -37.57 15.44 -20.59
N SER A 172 -36.85 16.57 -20.50
CA SER A 172 -37.10 17.72 -21.39
C SER A 172 -36.30 17.66 -22.70
N GLY A 173 -35.13 17.01 -22.68
CA GLY A 173 -34.21 16.97 -23.82
C GLY A 173 -34.48 15.87 -24.84
N VAL A 174 -33.97 16.05 -26.07
CA VAL A 174 -34.08 15.02 -27.12
C VAL A 174 -33.30 13.76 -26.76
N LYS A 175 -33.97 12.60 -26.88
CA LYS A 175 -33.44 11.28 -26.50
C LYS A 175 -32.92 11.24 -25.05
N SER A 176 -33.46 12.11 -24.19
CA SER A 176 -33.07 12.17 -22.79
C SER A 176 -33.76 11.10 -21.97
N ILE A 177 -33.14 10.68 -20.88
CA ILE A 177 -33.66 9.65 -19.98
C ILE A 177 -33.71 10.22 -18.57
N ALA A 178 -34.89 10.30 -17.98
CA ALA A 178 -35.14 10.67 -16.59
C ALA A 178 -35.87 9.52 -15.87
N ILE A 179 -35.21 8.80 -14.96
CA ILE A 179 -35.80 7.64 -14.26
C ILE A 179 -35.61 7.78 -12.74
N GLY A 180 -36.68 7.79 -11.97
CA GLY A 180 -36.66 8.04 -10.52
C GLY A 180 -37.72 9.09 -10.13
N ASN A 181 -38.06 9.21 -8.84
CA ASN A 181 -38.99 10.28 -8.46
C ASN A 181 -38.28 11.63 -8.54
N ASP A 182 -38.93 12.62 -9.15
CA ASP A 182 -38.39 13.95 -9.40
C ASP A 182 -37.03 13.96 -10.12
N ALA A 183 -36.68 12.89 -10.86
CA ALA A 183 -35.52 12.86 -11.74
C ALA A 183 -35.74 13.83 -12.90
N ARG A 184 -34.76 14.69 -13.23
CA ARG A 184 -34.92 15.73 -14.24
C ARG A 184 -33.76 15.76 -15.23
N THR A 185 -34.09 15.66 -16.50
CA THR A 185 -33.20 16.16 -17.56
C THR A 185 -33.68 17.54 -18.01
N LEU A 186 -32.75 18.48 -18.09
CA LEU A 186 -33.00 19.80 -18.64
C LEU A 186 -32.14 19.96 -19.88
N ASP A 187 -32.72 20.50 -20.94
CA ASP A 187 -32.08 20.74 -22.22
C ASP A 187 -32.17 22.25 -22.49
N ILE A 188 -31.03 22.91 -22.62
CA ILE A 188 -30.97 24.34 -22.95
C ILE A 188 -30.97 24.55 -24.47
N THR A 189 -30.76 23.51 -25.27
CA THR A 189 -30.20 23.66 -26.61
C THR A 189 -30.74 22.76 -27.72
N ASN A 190 -31.88 22.09 -27.61
CA ASN A 190 -32.50 21.50 -28.80
C ASN A 190 -33.13 22.56 -29.76
N THR A 191 -32.26 23.32 -30.45
CA THR A 191 -32.63 24.31 -31.46
C THR A 191 -32.21 23.95 -32.89
N ASP A 192 -31.32 22.98 -33.09
CA ASP A 192 -30.82 22.70 -34.46
C ASP A 192 -31.73 21.77 -35.29
N GLY A 193 -32.87 21.36 -34.72
CA GLY A 193 -34.02 20.83 -35.46
C GLY A 193 -35.32 21.62 -35.31
N ALA A 194 -35.37 22.63 -34.43
CA ALA A 194 -36.60 23.30 -34.04
C ALA A 194 -36.39 24.81 -33.90
N ALA A 195 -36.64 25.54 -34.99
CA ALA A 195 -36.52 26.98 -35.10
C ALA A 195 -37.50 27.81 -34.23
N ASN A 196 -38.19 27.26 -33.21
CA ASN A 196 -39.24 27.96 -32.47
C ASN A 196 -39.40 27.48 -31.00
N ILE A 197 -38.32 27.40 -30.22
CA ILE A 197 -38.49 27.48 -28.75
C ILE A 197 -38.67 28.96 -28.41
N ASP A 198 -39.74 29.33 -27.71
CA ASP A 198 -39.92 30.68 -27.19
C ASP A 198 -38.64 31.11 -26.44
N GLN A 199 -38.08 32.26 -26.83
CA GLN A 199 -36.93 32.87 -26.17
C GLN A 199 -37.14 32.96 -24.65
N ASN A 200 -38.37 33.18 -24.19
CA ASN A 200 -38.67 33.20 -22.76
C ASN A 200 -38.47 31.84 -22.09
N LEU A 201 -38.79 30.71 -22.74
CA LEU A 201 -38.56 29.38 -22.18
C LEU A 201 -37.06 29.08 -22.07
N LYS A 202 -36.28 29.42 -23.11
CA LYS A 202 -34.81 29.30 -23.07
C LYS A 202 -34.23 30.10 -21.91
N ASN A 203 -34.69 31.34 -21.74
CA ASN A 203 -34.28 32.21 -20.65
C ASN A 203 -34.69 31.65 -19.28
N ASN A 204 -35.89 31.09 -19.14
CA ASN A 204 -36.35 30.47 -17.89
C ASN A 204 -35.55 29.22 -17.51
N ILE A 205 -35.26 28.34 -18.49
CA ILE A 205 -34.42 27.17 -18.28
C ILE A 205 -33.01 27.62 -17.91
N LYS A 206 -32.42 28.55 -18.66
CA LYS A 206 -31.10 29.11 -18.36
C LYS A 206 -31.05 29.71 -16.96
N ASN A 207 -32.05 30.51 -16.56
CA ASN A 207 -32.15 31.07 -15.21
C ASN A 207 -32.24 29.98 -14.14
N THR A 208 -32.99 28.90 -14.39
CA THR A 208 -33.10 27.76 -13.47
C THR A 208 -31.76 27.04 -13.32
N VAL A 209 -31.07 26.81 -14.43
CA VAL A 209 -29.76 26.17 -14.48
C VAL A 209 -28.71 27.03 -13.76
N ASP A 210 -28.68 28.33 -14.05
CA ASP A 210 -27.80 29.28 -13.38
C ASP A 210 -28.10 29.35 -11.87
N THR A 211 -29.37 29.27 -11.47
CA THR A 211 -29.75 29.19 -10.05
C THR A 211 -29.25 27.91 -9.41
N LEU A 212 -29.42 26.75 -10.06
CA LEU A 212 -28.96 25.46 -9.54
C LEU A 212 -27.44 25.40 -9.42
N ARG A 213 -26.74 25.89 -10.45
CA ARG A 213 -25.27 26.02 -10.42
C ARG A 213 -24.86 26.89 -9.24
N LYS A 214 -25.41 28.10 -9.10
CA LYS A 214 -25.12 29.00 -7.96
C LYS A 214 -25.43 28.39 -6.60
N GLN A 215 -26.54 27.66 -6.46
CA GLN A 215 -26.91 26.98 -5.21
C GLN A 215 -25.92 25.88 -4.82
N ASN A 216 -25.29 25.25 -5.81
CA ASN A 216 -24.36 24.15 -5.61
C ASN A 216 -22.88 24.55 -5.78
N SER A 217 -22.61 25.76 -6.25
CA SER A 217 -21.27 26.33 -6.38
C SER A 217 -20.75 26.80 -5.02
N PRO A 218 -19.50 26.46 -4.68
CA PRO A 218 -18.75 27.06 -3.59
C PRO A 218 -18.78 28.59 -3.54
N VAL A 219 -18.81 29.14 -2.33
CA VAL A 219 -18.52 30.57 -2.15
C VAL A 219 -17.05 30.82 -2.46
N GLY A 220 -16.77 31.67 -3.45
CA GLY A 220 -15.41 32.06 -3.82
C GLY A 220 -14.72 31.17 -4.86
N MET A 221 -15.40 30.16 -5.41
CA MET A 221 -14.93 29.49 -6.64
C MET A 221 -15.79 29.93 -7.82
N GLU A 222 -15.13 30.49 -8.83
CA GLU A 222 -15.74 30.78 -10.12
C GLU A 222 -15.59 29.53 -10.99
N ALA A 223 -16.64 28.72 -11.12
CA ALA A 223 -16.62 27.64 -12.10
C ALA A 223 -16.69 28.25 -13.51
N GLU A 224 -15.77 27.87 -14.41
CA GLU A 224 -15.85 28.26 -15.82
C GLU A 224 -17.10 27.62 -16.44
N LEU A 225 -18.18 28.39 -16.43
CA LEU A 225 -19.44 28.05 -17.06
C LEU A 225 -19.30 28.29 -18.56
N VAL A 226 -18.65 27.35 -19.24
CA VAL A 226 -18.60 27.34 -20.71
C VAL A 226 -20.03 27.31 -21.22
N GLY A 227 -20.34 28.22 -22.16
CA GLY A 227 -21.67 28.35 -22.75
C GLY A 227 -22.18 26.97 -23.19
N LEU A 228 -23.39 26.65 -22.75
CA LEU A 228 -24.08 25.41 -23.08
C LEU A 228 -24.10 25.29 -24.61
N SER A 229 -23.48 24.25 -25.15
CA SER A 229 -23.42 24.02 -26.60
C SER A 229 -24.83 23.86 -27.16
N ASP A 230 -25.10 24.44 -28.34
CA ASP A 230 -26.41 24.45 -29.03
C ASP A 230 -26.92 23.05 -29.49
N GLU A 231 -26.37 21.95 -28.94
CA GLU A 231 -26.54 20.57 -29.44
C GLU A 231 -26.93 19.53 -28.36
N ALA A 232 -27.61 19.90 -27.25
CA ALA A 232 -27.88 18.98 -26.14
C ALA A 232 -28.81 17.80 -26.50
N THR A 233 -28.22 16.73 -27.02
CA THR A 233 -28.84 15.40 -27.17
C THR A 233 -28.34 14.44 -26.10
N SER A 234 -29.18 13.49 -25.69
CA SER A 234 -28.76 12.28 -24.93
C SER A 234 -28.30 12.50 -23.48
N THR A 235 -28.99 13.35 -22.71
CA THR A 235 -28.75 13.48 -21.26
C THR A 235 -29.42 12.35 -20.46
N ILE A 236 -28.77 11.88 -19.40
CA ILE A 236 -29.26 10.76 -18.58
C ILE A 236 -29.32 11.19 -17.12
N ALA A 237 -30.49 11.16 -16.49
CA ALA A 237 -30.71 11.37 -15.06
C ALA A 237 -31.44 10.14 -14.50
N ILE A 238 -30.77 9.33 -13.69
CA ILE A 238 -31.34 8.11 -13.10
C ILE A 238 -31.09 8.13 -11.59
N GLY A 239 -32.16 8.12 -10.80
CA GLY A 239 -32.13 8.23 -9.34
C GLY A 239 -33.11 9.27 -8.82
N ASP A 240 -33.51 9.13 -7.57
CA ASP A 240 -34.43 10.06 -6.89
C ASP A 240 -33.82 11.47 -6.85
N GLU A 241 -34.56 12.49 -7.29
CA GLU A 241 -34.11 13.88 -7.40
C GLU A 241 -32.83 14.12 -8.25
N SER A 242 -32.40 13.14 -9.07
CA SER A 242 -31.22 13.29 -9.95
C SER A 242 -31.42 14.36 -11.02
N ARG A 243 -30.37 15.09 -11.40
CA ARG A 243 -30.42 16.13 -12.43
C ARG A 243 -29.26 16.07 -13.41
N ALA A 244 -29.57 15.96 -14.70
CA ALA A 244 -28.62 16.09 -15.79
C ALA A 244 -29.04 17.25 -16.70
N ILE A 245 -28.16 18.24 -16.87
CA ILE A 245 -28.52 19.53 -17.47
C ILE A 245 -27.72 19.84 -18.74
N GLY A 246 -26.42 19.52 -18.74
CA GLY A 246 -25.57 19.83 -19.88
C GLY A 246 -25.67 18.80 -20.99
N TRP A 247 -25.27 19.16 -22.20
CA TRP A 247 -25.21 18.24 -23.33
C TRP A 247 -24.39 16.98 -22.99
N GLY A 248 -24.91 15.79 -23.31
CA GLY A 248 -24.23 14.51 -23.06
C GLY A 248 -23.95 14.24 -21.57
N SER A 249 -24.55 15.00 -20.66
CA SER A 249 -24.34 14.82 -19.22
C SER A 249 -25.06 13.58 -18.71
N THR A 250 -24.45 12.92 -17.73
CA THR A 250 -24.96 11.71 -17.09
C THR A 250 -24.94 11.89 -15.58
N ALA A 251 -26.10 11.80 -14.93
CA ALA A 251 -26.29 11.78 -13.50
C ALA A 251 -26.95 10.45 -13.09
N LEU A 252 -26.24 9.61 -12.34
CA LEU A 252 -26.72 8.32 -11.86
C LEU A 252 -26.53 8.23 -10.34
N GLY A 253 -27.64 8.17 -9.59
CA GLY A 253 -27.66 8.16 -8.13
C GLY A 253 -28.73 9.12 -7.57
N THR A 254 -29.15 8.88 -6.32
CA THR A 254 -30.04 9.81 -5.61
C THR A 254 -29.36 11.16 -5.45
N LYS A 255 -30.02 12.26 -5.85
CA LYS A 255 -29.45 13.61 -5.81
C LYS A 255 -28.10 13.74 -6.53
N ALA A 256 -27.86 12.94 -7.58
CA ALA A 256 -26.72 13.14 -8.47
C ALA A 256 -26.96 14.37 -9.35
N TYR A 257 -26.03 15.33 -9.39
CA TYR A 257 -26.16 16.59 -10.13
C TYR A 257 -25.04 16.77 -11.17
N ALA A 258 -25.34 16.48 -12.45
CA ALA A 258 -24.48 16.77 -13.59
C ALA A 258 -24.92 18.09 -14.23
N LEU A 259 -24.33 19.21 -13.79
CA LEU A 259 -24.84 20.57 -14.06
C LEU A 259 -24.12 21.29 -15.20
N ASN A 260 -23.20 20.64 -15.91
CA ASN A 260 -22.45 21.22 -17.03
C ASN A 260 -22.36 20.24 -18.22
N ASP A 261 -21.92 20.71 -19.38
CA ASP A 261 -21.80 19.91 -20.59
C ASP A 261 -20.74 18.83 -20.42
N ARG A 262 -21.03 17.64 -20.96
CA ARG A 262 -20.22 16.42 -20.86
C ARG A 262 -19.91 15.99 -19.41
N ALA A 263 -20.63 16.52 -18.44
CA ALA A 263 -20.45 16.17 -17.03
C ALA A 263 -20.91 14.74 -16.75
N THR A 264 -20.08 13.96 -16.06
CA THR A 264 -20.45 12.64 -15.55
C THR A 264 -20.52 12.69 -14.03
N THR A 265 -21.62 12.20 -13.45
CA THR A 265 -21.88 12.23 -12.02
C THR A 265 -22.50 10.90 -11.61
N LEU A 266 -21.79 10.11 -10.80
CA LEU A 266 -22.18 8.77 -10.38
C LEU A 266 -22.04 8.64 -8.86
N GLY A 267 -23.16 8.61 -8.14
CA GLY A 267 -23.18 8.45 -6.69
C GLY A 267 -24.21 9.33 -5.99
N ASP A 268 -24.57 8.93 -4.77
CA ASP A 268 -25.51 9.68 -3.92
C ASP A 268 -24.97 11.07 -3.55
N ASP A 269 -25.78 12.11 -3.75
CA ASP A 269 -25.46 13.53 -3.53
C ASP A 269 -24.19 14.05 -4.23
N SER A 270 -23.68 13.33 -5.24
CA SER A 270 -22.50 13.74 -6.00
C SER A 270 -22.82 14.89 -6.96
N LYS A 271 -21.84 15.76 -7.22
CA LYS A 271 -22.02 16.98 -8.03
C LYS A 271 -20.87 17.19 -9.00
N THR A 272 -21.21 17.50 -10.24
CA THR A 272 -20.25 17.92 -11.27
C THR A 272 -20.72 19.24 -11.87
N LEU A 273 -20.00 20.33 -11.58
CA LEU A 273 -20.28 21.67 -12.08
C LEU A 273 -19.27 22.12 -13.13
N GLY A 274 -18.10 21.50 -13.18
CA GLY A 274 -17.09 21.76 -14.20
C GLY A 274 -17.47 21.20 -15.58
N TYR A 275 -17.17 21.95 -16.64
CA TYR A 275 -17.31 21.47 -18.01
C TYR A 275 -16.47 20.20 -18.22
N ALA A 276 -17.06 19.14 -18.80
CA ALA A 276 -16.42 17.83 -18.98
C ALA A 276 -15.84 17.21 -17.69
N GLY A 277 -16.34 17.62 -16.52
CA GLY A 277 -15.92 17.06 -15.25
C GLY A 277 -16.50 15.66 -15.01
N THR A 278 -15.89 14.93 -14.06
CA THR A 278 -16.34 13.60 -13.65
C THR A 278 -16.37 13.51 -12.13
N SER A 279 -17.49 13.10 -11.56
CA SER A 279 -17.63 12.80 -10.12
C SER A 279 -18.13 11.38 -9.95
N VAL A 280 -17.39 10.55 -9.24
CA VAL A 280 -17.74 9.14 -8.97
C VAL A 280 -17.54 8.85 -7.50
N GLY A 281 -18.62 8.55 -6.77
CA GLY A 281 -18.62 8.31 -5.33
C GLY A 281 -19.70 9.12 -4.62
N THR A 282 -20.12 8.66 -3.44
CA THR A 282 -21.08 9.39 -2.61
C THR A 282 -20.47 10.72 -2.16
N HIS A 283 -21.17 11.84 -2.39
CA HIS A 283 -20.67 13.20 -2.11
C HIS A 283 -19.34 13.55 -2.83
N ALA A 284 -19.08 12.96 -4.01
CA ALA A 284 -17.95 13.38 -4.85
C ALA A 284 -18.27 14.70 -5.58
N TYR A 285 -17.31 15.62 -5.61
CA TYR A 285 -17.49 16.98 -6.12
C TYR A 285 -16.40 17.39 -7.12
N SER A 286 -16.81 17.73 -8.35
CA SER A 286 -15.93 18.23 -9.40
C SER A 286 -16.40 19.59 -9.88
N PHE A 287 -15.65 20.65 -9.57
CA PHE A 287 -16.03 22.03 -9.86
C PHE A 287 -15.18 22.68 -10.95
N GLY A 288 -13.90 22.30 -11.06
CA GLY A 288 -13.02 22.76 -12.13
C GLY A 288 -13.34 22.11 -13.49
N LYS A 289 -12.99 22.78 -14.57
CA LYS A 289 -13.10 22.29 -15.93
C LYS A 289 -12.27 21.03 -16.15
N GLY A 290 -12.86 19.95 -16.66
CA GLY A 290 -12.18 18.67 -16.83
C GLY A 290 -11.74 18.00 -15.52
N ALA A 291 -12.20 18.52 -14.37
CA ALA A 291 -11.81 18.00 -13.07
C ALA A 291 -12.44 16.63 -12.81
N SER A 292 -11.70 15.75 -12.12
CA SER A 292 -12.12 14.37 -11.84
C SER A 292 -12.05 14.07 -10.34
N ALA A 293 -13.20 13.90 -9.70
CA ALA A 293 -13.35 13.50 -8.30
C ALA A 293 -13.80 12.04 -8.20
N LEU A 294 -12.94 11.17 -7.69
CA LEU A 294 -13.11 9.72 -7.66
C LEU A 294 -12.97 9.20 -6.23
N GLY A 295 -14.09 9.01 -5.53
CA GLY A 295 -14.13 8.53 -4.14
C GLY A 295 -15.20 9.22 -3.33
N THR A 296 -15.58 8.63 -2.20
CA THR A 296 -16.51 9.26 -1.25
C THR A 296 -15.91 10.55 -0.71
N TRP A 297 -16.61 11.68 -0.83
CA TRP A 297 -16.10 13.01 -0.43
C TRP A 297 -14.84 13.48 -1.18
N ALA A 298 -14.52 12.92 -2.35
CA ALA A 298 -13.42 13.44 -3.17
C ALA A 298 -13.79 14.79 -3.78
N GLU A 299 -12.83 15.71 -3.87
CA GLU A 299 -13.04 17.10 -4.30
C GLU A 299 -12.01 17.53 -5.33
N ALA A 300 -12.42 17.68 -6.58
CA ALA A 300 -11.60 18.20 -7.66
C ALA A 300 -12.05 19.64 -8.00
N LEU A 301 -11.41 20.61 -7.37
CA LEU A 301 -11.87 22.00 -7.35
C LEU A 301 -11.17 22.87 -8.41
N GLY A 302 -9.88 22.61 -8.68
CA GLY A 302 -9.11 23.33 -9.70
C GLY A 302 -9.39 22.83 -11.12
N ASP A 303 -9.13 23.65 -12.13
CA ASP A 303 -9.25 23.24 -13.53
C ASP A 303 -8.26 22.12 -13.86
N TYR A 304 -8.72 21.10 -14.59
CA TYR A 304 -7.97 19.88 -14.92
C TYR A 304 -7.41 19.12 -13.72
N SER A 305 -7.94 19.38 -12.53
CA SER A 305 -7.52 18.69 -11.31
C SER A 305 -8.04 17.25 -11.23
N THR A 306 -7.31 16.39 -10.52
CA THR A 306 -7.73 15.01 -10.26
C THR A 306 -7.65 14.72 -8.78
N SER A 307 -8.78 14.43 -8.14
CA SER A 307 -8.89 14.00 -6.76
C SER A 307 -9.37 12.56 -6.70
N ALA A 308 -8.51 11.62 -6.29
CA ALA A 308 -8.82 10.20 -6.27
C ALA A 308 -8.52 9.57 -4.89
N GLY A 309 -9.57 9.27 -4.13
CA GLY A 309 -9.48 8.70 -2.80
C GLY A 309 -10.53 9.30 -1.86
N PRO A 310 -10.94 8.58 -0.80
CA PRO A 310 -11.93 9.11 0.13
C PRO A 310 -11.42 10.38 0.82
N SER A 311 -12.22 11.44 0.81
CA SER A 311 -11.88 12.76 1.36
C SER A 311 -10.64 13.42 0.75
N SER A 312 -10.22 13.03 -0.46
CA SER A 312 -9.14 13.72 -1.17
C SER A 312 -9.58 15.10 -1.67
N SER A 313 -8.65 16.05 -1.80
CA SER A 313 -8.93 17.40 -2.29
C SER A 313 -7.82 17.93 -3.22
N ALA A 314 -8.13 18.10 -4.50
CA ALA A 314 -7.27 18.70 -5.52
C ALA A 314 -7.78 20.12 -5.84
N ALA A 315 -7.27 21.11 -5.11
CA ALA A 315 -7.74 22.49 -5.13
C ALA A 315 -7.01 23.41 -6.12
N GLY A 316 -5.75 23.10 -6.45
CA GLY A 316 -4.99 23.85 -7.45
C GLY A 316 -5.33 23.44 -8.89
N ASP A 317 -5.16 24.35 -9.84
CA ASP A 317 -5.31 23.99 -11.26
C ASP A 317 -4.22 22.98 -11.66
N ASN A 318 -4.57 22.01 -12.51
CA ASN A 318 -3.75 20.88 -12.93
C ASN A 318 -3.20 20.04 -11.77
N SER A 319 -3.77 20.18 -10.57
CA SER A 319 -3.30 19.46 -9.39
C SER A 319 -3.79 18.01 -9.36
N ILE A 320 -3.03 17.16 -8.67
CA ILE A 320 -3.36 15.75 -8.48
C ILE A 320 -3.32 15.44 -6.99
N ALA A 321 -4.42 14.95 -6.42
CA ALA A 321 -4.51 14.46 -5.06
C ALA A 321 -4.97 13.00 -5.07
N MET A 322 -4.12 12.06 -4.66
CA MET A 322 -4.44 10.63 -4.66
C MET A 322 -4.15 9.95 -3.32
N GLY A 323 -5.17 9.36 -2.71
CA GLY A 323 -5.12 8.70 -1.40
C GLY A 323 -6.15 9.23 -0.42
N ASN A 324 -6.29 8.59 0.74
CA ASN A 324 -7.27 9.00 1.75
C ASN A 324 -6.84 10.32 2.40
N GLY A 325 -7.66 11.37 2.26
CA GLY A 325 -7.31 12.70 2.78
C GLY A 325 -6.19 13.43 2.01
N ALA A 326 -5.69 12.87 0.90
CA ALA A 326 -4.63 13.52 0.11
C ALA A 326 -5.07 14.92 -0.32
N ALA A 327 -4.21 15.93 -0.16
CA ALA A 327 -4.60 17.31 -0.41
C ALA A 327 -3.52 18.11 -1.18
N ALA A 328 -3.87 18.62 -2.36
CA ALA A 328 -3.00 19.44 -3.22
C ALA A 328 -3.66 20.79 -3.53
N SER A 329 -3.08 21.90 -3.07
CA SER A 329 -3.64 23.26 -3.25
C SER A 329 -2.83 24.19 -4.14
N GLY A 330 -1.55 23.90 -4.40
CA GLY A 330 -0.73 24.68 -5.33
C GLY A 330 -1.08 24.40 -6.80
N LEU A 331 -0.79 25.36 -7.69
CA LEU A 331 -0.85 25.18 -9.14
C LEU A 331 0.10 24.05 -9.55
N ASN A 332 -0.35 23.11 -10.40
CA ASN A 332 0.44 21.94 -10.83
C ASN A 332 0.96 21.06 -9.66
N ALA A 333 0.38 21.17 -8.47
CA ALA A 333 0.84 20.43 -7.31
C ALA A 333 0.40 18.95 -7.34
N ILE A 334 1.25 18.06 -6.83
CA ILE A 334 0.98 16.61 -6.79
C ILE A 334 1.08 16.12 -5.34
N ALA A 335 -0.02 15.60 -4.80
CA ALA A 335 -0.10 14.93 -3.52
C ALA A 335 -0.49 13.46 -3.73
N ILE A 336 0.39 12.52 -3.38
CA ILE A 336 0.10 11.08 -3.45
C ILE A 336 0.47 10.43 -2.12
N GLY A 337 -0.52 9.90 -1.41
CA GLY A 337 -0.37 9.34 -0.08
C GLY A 337 -1.63 9.54 0.74
N SER A 338 -1.67 8.98 1.95
CA SER A 338 -2.77 9.25 2.88
C SER A 338 -2.37 10.33 3.87
N MET A 339 -3.33 11.15 4.31
CA MET A 339 -3.18 11.92 5.54
C MET A 339 -3.82 11.16 6.69
N THR A 340 -3.10 11.07 7.81
CA THR A 340 -3.59 10.47 9.06
C THR A 340 -4.10 11.54 10.04
N THR A 341 -3.70 12.79 9.83
CA THR A 341 -4.31 13.95 10.47
C THR A 341 -5.69 14.21 9.85
N ASP A 342 -6.63 14.75 10.64
CA ASP A 342 -8.06 14.92 10.29
C ASP A 342 -8.25 15.89 9.11
N THR A 343 -7.89 15.47 7.88
CA THR A 343 -8.23 16.17 6.64
C THR A 343 -9.72 15.97 6.40
N LYS A 344 -10.51 16.91 6.90
CA LYS A 344 -11.93 17.03 6.53
C LYS A 344 -11.99 17.39 5.04
N ALA A 345 -12.73 16.67 4.22
CA ALA A 345 -13.03 17.17 2.88
C ALA A 345 -13.70 18.56 3.02
N TRP A 346 -13.23 19.54 2.24
CA TRP A 346 -13.57 20.97 2.33
C TRP A 346 -15.08 21.24 2.28
N TYR A 347 -15.88 20.30 1.77
CA TYR A 347 -17.33 20.39 1.59
C TYR A 347 -18.17 19.53 2.54
N THR A 348 -17.56 18.88 3.54
CA THR A 348 -18.32 18.13 4.56
C THR A 348 -18.96 19.07 5.60
N THR A 349 -20.10 19.69 5.28
CA THR A 349 -21.27 19.78 6.19
C THR A 349 -22.44 20.43 5.45
N GLY A 350 -23.50 19.64 5.27
CA GLY A 350 -24.67 19.99 4.47
C GLY A 350 -25.24 21.38 4.73
N GLY A 351 -25.40 22.16 3.66
CA GLY A 351 -26.36 23.27 3.58
C GLY A 351 -26.17 24.45 4.55
N GLY A 352 -25.05 24.55 5.27
CA GLY A 352 -24.90 25.56 6.32
C GLY A 352 -23.47 26.01 6.54
N LYS A 353 -23.04 26.99 5.75
CA LYS A 353 -22.07 28.06 6.09
C LYS A 353 -21.02 27.70 7.16
N GLN A 354 -19.91 27.06 6.77
CA GLN A 354 -18.58 27.27 7.36
C GLN A 354 -17.50 27.02 6.30
N VAL A 355 -17.15 28.05 5.54
CA VAL A 355 -15.89 28.08 4.77
C VAL A 355 -14.85 28.64 5.71
N HIS A 356 -14.25 27.79 6.53
CA HIS A 356 -13.07 28.14 7.32
C HIS A 356 -11.85 27.46 6.72
N ARG A 357 -11.24 28.16 5.74
CA ARG A 357 -9.90 27.85 5.21
C ARG A 357 -8.82 27.71 6.30
N SER A 358 -9.11 28.20 7.50
CA SER A 358 -8.25 28.15 8.70
C SER A 358 -8.30 26.85 9.50
N GLU A 359 -9.18 25.88 9.21
CA GLU A 359 -9.25 24.60 9.94
C GLU A 359 -8.46 23.45 9.28
N HIS A 360 -7.84 23.69 8.12
CA HIS A 360 -6.86 22.78 7.52
C HIS A 360 -5.44 23.23 7.86
N GLU A 361 -4.87 22.72 8.95
CA GLU A 361 -3.50 23.06 9.33
C GLU A 361 -2.44 22.36 8.46
N VAL A 362 -2.82 21.31 7.70
CA VAL A 362 -1.87 20.44 6.99
C VAL A 362 -2.39 20.08 5.59
N TRP A 363 -1.63 20.44 4.56
CA TRP A 363 -1.83 20.06 3.16
C TRP A 363 -0.59 19.32 2.68
N ASN A 364 -0.73 18.31 1.83
CA ASN A 364 0.44 17.56 1.36
C ASN A 364 1.24 18.43 0.40
N ALA A 365 0.61 19.04 -0.60
CA ALA A 365 1.30 19.84 -1.62
C ALA A 365 0.67 21.23 -1.72
N VAL A 366 1.29 22.24 -1.10
CA VAL A 366 0.77 23.63 -1.04
C VAL A 366 1.45 24.55 -2.03
N GLY A 367 2.76 24.41 -2.19
CA GLY A 367 3.51 25.28 -3.10
C GLY A 367 3.16 25.02 -4.56
N ASP A 368 3.33 26.03 -5.40
CA ASP A 368 3.14 25.85 -6.83
C ASP A 368 4.24 24.92 -7.36
N HIS A 369 3.85 23.99 -8.24
CA HIS A 369 4.71 22.92 -8.78
C HIS A 369 5.31 22.00 -7.70
N SER A 370 4.72 21.97 -6.51
CA SER A 370 5.20 21.13 -5.41
C SER A 370 4.77 19.66 -5.56
N ILE A 371 5.56 18.76 -5.00
CA ILE A 371 5.30 17.32 -5.04
C ILE A 371 5.45 16.74 -3.64
N ALA A 372 4.41 16.08 -3.13
CA ALA A 372 4.40 15.37 -1.87
C ALA A 372 3.99 13.90 -2.08
N LEU A 373 4.92 12.98 -1.84
CA LEU A 373 4.74 11.54 -2.05
C LEU A 373 5.01 10.78 -0.75
N GLY A 374 3.97 10.20 -0.17
CA GLY A 374 4.03 9.43 1.07
C GLY A 374 3.01 9.88 2.10
N THR A 375 2.74 9.00 3.08
CA THR A 375 1.82 9.28 4.19
C THR A 375 2.27 10.51 4.97
N ASP A 376 1.40 11.49 5.16
CA ASP A 376 1.67 12.75 5.87
C ASP A 376 2.89 13.54 5.33
N SER A 377 3.31 13.27 4.09
CA SER A 377 4.35 14.05 3.41
C SER A 377 3.83 15.45 3.06
N GLN A 378 4.71 16.45 3.15
CA GLN A 378 4.34 17.87 3.06
C GLN A 378 5.39 18.66 2.28
N ALA A 379 5.02 19.20 1.12
CA ALA A 379 5.77 20.15 0.31
C ALA A 379 5.03 21.50 0.32
N THR A 380 5.49 22.42 1.18
CA THR A 380 4.76 23.65 1.52
C THR A 380 5.22 24.89 0.74
N LYS A 381 6.24 24.74 -0.11
CA LYS A 381 6.91 25.82 -0.85
C LYS A 381 7.00 25.55 -2.34
N ASP A 382 7.24 26.59 -3.13
CA ASP A 382 7.20 26.50 -4.58
C ASP A 382 8.34 25.62 -5.10
N ASN A 383 8.02 24.72 -6.02
CA ASN A 383 8.94 23.72 -6.57
C ASN A 383 9.58 22.82 -5.49
N ALA A 384 8.98 22.72 -4.30
CA ALA A 384 9.46 21.86 -3.24
C ALA A 384 9.01 20.41 -3.47
N ILE A 385 9.86 19.45 -3.10
CA ILE A 385 9.58 18.02 -3.26
C ILE A 385 9.78 17.31 -1.92
N ALA A 386 8.72 16.73 -1.37
CA ALA A 386 8.77 15.85 -0.20
C ALA A 386 8.48 14.41 -0.63
N MET A 387 9.45 13.51 -0.49
CA MET A 387 9.30 12.10 -0.86
C MET A 387 9.67 11.19 0.31
N GLY A 388 8.68 10.54 0.90
CA GLY A 388 8.80 9.71 2.09
C GLY A 388 7.67 10.00 3.07
N LYS A 389 7.35 9.01 3.92
CA LYS A 389 6.40 9.23 5.01
C LYS A 389 6.89 10.38 5.89
N GLU A 390 6.01 11.31 6.25
CA GLU A 390 6.32 12.48 7.09
C GLU A 390 7.50 13.35 6.58
N ALA A 391 7.90 13.22 5.31
CA ALA A 391 8.90 14.11 4.72
C ALA A 391 8.36 15.53 4.62
N PHE A 392 9.18 16.54 4.97
CA PHE A 392 8.78 17.93 5.08
C PHE A 392 9.69 18.85 4.27
N ALA A 393 9.22 19.27 3.09
CA ALA A 393 9.88 20.23 2.23
C ALA A 393 9.24 21.62 2.38
N ASP A 394 9.85 22.47 3.20
CA ASP A 394 9.39 23.81 3.59
C ASP A 394 10.28 24.95 3.07
N HIS A 395 11.11 24.66 2.08
CA HIS A 395 11.98 25.62 1.39
C HIS A 395 11.77 25.54 -0.13
N ASP A 396 11.82 26.69 -0.82
CA ASP A 396 11.64 26.76 -2.27
C ASP A 396 12.70 25.91 -3.00
N ARG A 397 12.30 25.28 -4.11
CA ARG A 397 13.19 24.52 -5.01
C ARG A 397 14.05 23.48 -4.31
N SER A 398 13.58 22.94 -3.17
CA SER A 398 14.32 22.02 -2.32
C SER A 398 13.62 20.67 -2.21
N VAL A 399 14.38 19.62 -1.88
CA VAL A 399 13.93 18.23 -1.84
C VAL A 399 14.18 17.64 -0.45
N ALA A 400 13.13 17.18 0.23
CA ALA A 400 13.23 16.28 1.38
C ALA A 400 13.06 14.84 0.88
N LEU A 401 14.09 13.99 1.04
CA LEU A 401 14.15 12.65 0.49
C LEU A 401 14.38 11.57 1.57
N GLY A 402 13.30 10.87 1.90
CA GLY A 402 13.25 9.78 2.87
C GLY A 402 12.28 10.08 4.01
N ASP A 403 11.89 9.03 4.74
CA ASP A 403 11.05 9.10 5.94
C ASP A 403 11.50 10.22 6.90
N GLN A 404 10.59 11.08 7.34
CA GLN A 404 10.85 12.20 8.26
C GLN A 404 11.95 13.20 7.84
N SER A 405 12.45 13.14 6.60
CA SER A 405 13.46 14.09 6.12
C SER A 405 12.88 15.49 6.07
N ALA A 406 13.69 16.51 6.37
CA ALA A 406 13.27 17.90 6.32
C ALA A 406 14.27 18.74 5.52
N THR A 407 13.78 19.62 4.65
CA THR A 407 14.64 20.58 3.93
C THR A 407 15.25 21.60 4.89
N GLU A 408 16.37 22.18 4.48
CA GLU A 408 17.03 23.29 5.17
C GLU A 408 17.32 24.44 4.19
N ASN A 409 17.56 25.62 4.75
CA ASN A 409 18.00 26.78 3.98
C ASN A 409 19.28 26.45 3.20
N ALA A 410 19.27 26.78 1.91
CA ALA A 410 20.46 26.79 1.09
C ALA A 410 21.48 27.79 1.65
N LYS A 411 22.76 27.37 1.73
CA LYS A 411 23.85 28.22 2.22
C LYS A 411 24.86 28.48 1.10
N ASP A 412 24.97 29.73 0.70
CA ASP A 412 26.05 30.18 -0.18
C ASP A 412 27.39 30.08 0.54
N THR A 413 28.36 29.43 -0.10
CA THR A 413 29.68 29.17 0.48
C THR A 413 30.76 29.39 -0.57
N SER A 414 31.36 30.59 -0.57
CA SER A 414 32.46 30.95 -1.48
C SER A 414 33.85 30.69 -0.88
N GLN A 415 33.92 30.63 0.45
CA GLN A 415 35.12 30.32 1.23
C GLN A 415 34.74 29.76 2.61
N ASP A 416 35.67 29.03 3.21
CA ASP A 416 35.58 28.56 4.60
C ASP A 416 36.98 28.51 5.24
N THR A 417 37.08 28.56 6.57
CA THR A 417 38.36 28.55 7.30
C THR A 417 38.42 27.38 8.27
N VAL A 418 39.43 26.52 8.11
CA VAL A 418 39.69 25.39 9.00
C VAL A 418 41.07 25.56 9.62
N ASN A 419 41.15 25.56 10.96
CA ASN A 419 42.41 25.71 11.71
C ASN A 419 43.26 26.94 11.29
N GLY A 420 42.60 28.04 10.93
CA GLY A 420 43.27 29.29 10.52
C GLY A 420 43.73 29.33 9.06
N ILE A 421 43.48 28.28 8.27
CA ILE A 421 43.71 28.28 6.82
C ILE A 421 42.38 28.50 6.11
N THR A 422 42.31 29.56 5.31
CA THR A 422 41.14 29.87 4.48
C THR A 422 41.21 29.14 3.15
N TYR A 423 40.20 28.34 2.87
CA TYR A 423 39.93 27.69 1.59
C TYR A 423 38.86 28.51 0.86
N GLY A 424 39.01 28.76 -0.44
CA GLY A 424 38.07 29.57 -1.19
C GLY A 424 38.09 29.26 -2.68
N ASN A 425 37.33 30.05 -3.46
CA ASN A 425 37.06 29.82 -4.88
C ASN A 425 36.35 28.47 -5.14
N PHE A 426 35.42 28.09 -4.26
CA PHE A 426 34.61 26.90 -4.48
C PHE A 426 33.69 27.09 -5.70
N ALA A 427 33.66 26.08 -6.57
CA ALA A 427 32.68 26.01 -7.64
C ALA A 427 31.26 25.86 -7.06
N GLY A 428 30.25 26.41 -7.75
CA GLY A 428 28.86 26.34 -7.29
C GLY A 428 28.59 27.07 -5.96
N SER A 429 29.32 28.14 -5.66
CA SER A 429 29.25 28.87 -4.38
C SER A 429 27.89 29.50 -4.05
N THR A 430 26.98 29.62 -5.03
CA THR A 430 25.58 30.04 -4.83
C THR A 430 24.65 28.84 -5.00
N SER A 431 23.80 28.60 -4.01
CA SER A 431 22.85 27.49 -4.02
C SER A 431 21.41 27.96 -4.27
N VAL A 432 20.67 27.20 -5.08
CA VAL A 432 19.26 27.49 -5.42
C VAL A 432 18.26 26.71 -4.57
N GLY A 433 18.74 25.83 -3.68
CA GLY A 433 17.92 24.90 -2.89
C GLY A 433 18.77 23.77 -2.31
N THR A 434 18.18 22.93 -1.46
CA THR A 434 18.86 21.79 -0.85
C THR A 434 18.21 20.46 -1.23
N VAL A 435 18.99 19.39 -1.30
CA VAL A 435 18.48 18.02 -1.23
C VAL A 435 18.85 17.47 0.13
N SER A 436 17.89 17.41 1.04
CA SER A 436 18.07 16.88 2.38
C SER A 436 17.61 15.42 2.43
N VAL A 437 18.53 14.54 2.84
CA VAL A 437 18.25 13.11 3.10
C VAL A 437 18.12 12.82 4.60
N GLY A 438 17.92 13.85 5.42
CA GLY A 438 17.90 13.74 6.87
C GLY A 438 17.08 14.84 7.51
N ASN A 439 17.20 14.96 8.83
CA ASN A 439 16.47 15.96 9.60
C ASN A 439 17.32 16.42 10.78
N SER A 440 17.87 17.64 10.69
CA SER A 440 18.70 18.21 11.76
C SER A 440 17.94 18.44 13.06
N LYS A 441 16.64 18.76 12.99
CA LYS A 441 15.80 18.94 14.20
C LYS A 441 15.64 17.63 14.97
N LEU A 442 15.67 16.49 14.27
CA LEU A 442 15.59 15.14 14.84
C LEU A 442 16.98 14.50 15.04
N GLY A 443 18.05 15.11 14.53
CA GLY A 443 19.41 14.52 14.55
C GLY A 443 19.59 13.34 13.59
N GLU A 444 18.70 13.18 12.61
CA GLU A 444 18.71 12.05 11.68
C GLU A 444 19.57 12.34 10.46
N THR A 445 20.51 11.44 10.18
CA THR A 445 21.37 11.50 8.99
C THR A 445 21.36 10.16 8.26
N ARG A 446 21.62 10.20 6.95
CA ARG A 446 21.65 9.00 6.10
C ARG A 446 22.96 8.90 5.35
N GLN A 447 23.42 7.66 5.15
CA GLN A 447 24.53 7.38 4.26
C GLN A 447 24.05 7.41 2.81
N ILE A 448 24.71 8.20 1.96
CA ILE A 448 24.50 8.15 0.51
C ILE A 448 25.45 7.08 -0.05
N LYS A 449 24.90 5.99 -0.58
CA LYS A 449 25.66 4.85 -1.11
C LYS A 449 25.67 4.85 -2.63
N ASN A 450 26.63 4.15 -3.22
CA ASN A 450 26.79 3.99 -4.67
C ASN A 450 27.05 5.31 -5.42
N VAL A 451 27.76 6.24 -4.77
CA VAL A 451 28.24 7.48 -5.40
C VAL A 451 29.52 7.15 -6.18
N SER A 452 29.46 7.25 -7.51
CA SER A 452 30.63 7.17 -8.39
C SER A 452 31.67 8.24 -8.03
N ALA A 453 32.91 8.08 -8.47
CA ALA A 453 33.92 9.12 -8.23
C ALA A 453 33.49 10.42 -8.94
N GLY A 454 33.42 11.53 -8.21
CA GLY A 454 33.10 12.85 -8.76
C GLY A 454 34.26 13.42 -9.57
N ASP A 455 34.01 14.38 -10.46
CA ASP A 455 35.10 15.07 -11.15
C ASP A 455 36.00 15.85 -10.16
N ILE A 456 37.32 15.79 -10.35
CA ILE A 456 38.30 16.51 -9.53
C ILE A 456 38.91 17.62 -10.39
N SER A 457 38.20 18.74 -10.51
CA SER A 457 38.61 19.94 -11.25
C SER A 457 38.21 21.22 -10.51
N PRO A 458 38.81 22.39 -10.83
CA PRO A 458 38.47 23.67 -10.17
C PRO A 458 37.01 24.12 -10.34
N THR A 459 36.27 23.52 -11.30
CA THR A 459 34.88 23.87 -11.62
C THR A 459 33.87 22.79 -11.23
N SER A 460 34.31 21.69 -10.60
CA SER A 460 33.45 20.55 -10.28
C SER A 460 32.45 20.88 -9.16
N THR A 461 31.21 20.43 -9.34
CA THR A 461 30.12 20.48 -8.33
C THR A 461 29.64 19.08 -7.92
N ASP A 462 30.43 18.04 -8.23
CA ASP A 462 30.07 16.66 -7.94
C ASP A 462 30.30 16.30 -6.47
N ALA A 463 29.53 15.32 -5.98
CA ALA A 463 29.79 14.71 -4.70
C ALA A 463 31.09 13.87 -4.76
N ILE A 464 32.00 14.07 -3.80
CA ILE A 464 33.23 13.28 -3.66
C ILE A 464 32.94 12.02 -2.85
N ASN A 465 33.37 10.86 -3.36
CA ASN A 465 33.21 9.60 -2.65
C ASN A 465 34.42 9.24 -1.77
N GLY A 466 34.30 8.18 -0.97
CA GLY A 466 35.33 7.77 -0.03
C GLY A 466 36.67 7.35 -0.66
N SER A 467 36.69 6.81 -1.88
CA SER A 467 37.94 6.38 -2.52
C SER A 467 38.81 7.55 -2.98
N GLN A 468 38.18 8.66 -3.38
CA GLN A 468 38.88 9.91 -3.73
C GLN A 468 39.52 10.55 -2.50
N LEU A 469 38.79 10.63 -1.38
CA LEU A 469 39.34 11.13 -0.12
C LEU A 469 40.49 10.23 0.39
N TYR A 470 40.31 8.91 0.30
CA TYR A 470 41.35 7.94 0.67
C TYR A 470 42.64 8.13 -0.15
N LEU A 471 42.54 8.38 -1.46
CA LEU A 471 43.69 8.64 -2.32
C LEU A 471 44.50 9.87 -1.87
N ILE A 472 43.83 10.95 -1.47
CA ILE A 472 44.50 12.15 -0.95
C ILE A 472 45.19 11.85 0.37
N ALA A 473 44.51 11.19 1.31
CA ALA A 473 45.08 10.82 2.61
C ALA A 473 46.35 9.95 2.46
N SER A 474 46.36 9.01 1.52
CA SER A 474 47.52 8.18 1.21
C SER A 474 48.71 9.02 0.70
N LYS A 475 48.47 9.91 -0.28
CA LYS A 475 49.53 10.77 -0.84
C LYS A 475 50.12 11.73 0.19
N LEU A 476 49.29 12.30 1.06
CA LEU A 476 49.76 13.18 2.13
C LEU A 476 50.69 12.46 3.11
N THR A 477 50.34 11.23 3.49
CA THR A 477 51.13 10.41 4.41
C THR A 477 52.51 10.06 3.85
N GLU A 478 52.62 9.83 2.54
CA GLU A 478 53.92 9.61 1.88
C GLU A 478 54.83 10.85 1.97
N ASN A 479 54.29 12.04 1.71
CA ASN A 479 55.05 13.28 1.73
C ASN A 479 55.62 13.63 3.11
N MET A 480 54.91 13.31 4.20
CA MET A 480 55.36 13.62 5.57
C MET A 480 56.57 12.81 6.03
N LYS A 481 56.91 11.69 5.36
CA LYS A 481 58.05 10.84 5.77
C LYS A 481 59.43 11.40 5.40
N ASN A 482 59.53 12.51 4.64
CA ASN A 482 60.77 12.94 3.96
C ASN A 482 61.49 14.23 4.49
N ILE A 483 61.49 14.55 5.80
CA ILE A 483 62.11 15.80 6.37
C ILE A 483 63.31 15.51 7.35
N GLN A 484 64.52 16.13 7.23
CA GLN A 484 65.77 15.92 8.06
C GLN A 484 66.67 17.20 8.33
N PRO A 485 67.51 17.34 9.43
CA PRO A 485 68.30 18.57 9.85
C PRO A 485 69.90 18.55 9.79
N LYS A 486 70.68 19.68 9.98
CA LYS A 486 72.17 19.90 9.67
C LYS A 486 73.09 20.61 10.77
N PRO A 487 74.45 20.36 10.94
CA PRO A 487 75.35 20.96 12.01
C PRO A 487 76.70 21.72 11.62
N THR A 488 77.47 22.37 12.56
CA THR A 488 78.72 23.26 12.38
C THR A 488 79.85 23.25 13.52
N PRO A 489 81.17 23.66 13.32
CA PRO A 489 82.35 23.52 14.28
C PRO A 489 83.32 24.76 14.60
N ILE A 490 84.35 24.65 15.53
CA ILE A 490 85.28 25.71 16.15
C ILE A 490 86.83 25.31 16.28
N PRO A 491 87.87 26.23 16.35
CA PRO A 491 89.37 25.95 16.43
C PRO A 491 90.27 26.49 17.66
N PRO A 492 91.63 26.21 17.79
CA PRO A 492 92.47 26.07 19.06
C PRO A 492 93.87 26.84 19.27
N ALA A 493 94.72 26.46 20.28
CA ALA A 493 95.93 27.14 20.96
C ALA A 493 97.36 26.41 21.01
N VAL A 494 98.39 26.89 21.83
CA VAL A 494 99.94 26.76 21.79
C VAL A 494 100.68 25.86 22.90
N LYS A 495 102.03 25.52 22.85
CA LYS A 495 102.83 24.39 23.52
C LYS A 495 104.16 24.61 24.38
N VAL A 496 104.60 23.59 25.19
CA VAL A 496 105.82 23.39 26.11
C VAL A 496 106.41 21.92 26.13
N ASP A 497 107.60 21.62 26.75
CA ASP A 497 108.43 20.36 26.66
C ASP A 497 108.47 19.39 27.91
N THR A 498 108.35 18.06 27.72
CA THR A 498 108.09 17.04 28.77
C THR A 498 108.67 15.62 28.51
N GLY A 499 108.72 14.77 29.57
CA GLY A 499 109.14 13.35 29.52
C GLY A 499 107.99 12.36 29.32
N THR A 500 108.25 11.15 28.80
CA THR A 500 107.21 10.20 28.35
C THR A 500 107.02 8.99 29.26
N ILE A 501 105.77 8.54 29.43
CA ILE A 501 105.41 7.26 30.05
C ILE A 501 104.82 6.35 28.97
N SER A 502 105.31 5.10 28.86
CA SER A 502 104.84 4.13 27.84
C SER A 502 104.11 2.95 28.48
N VAL A 503 103.36 2.18 27.70
CA VAL A 503 102.64 0.98 28.15
C VAL A 503 103.12 -0.20 27.33
N ASN A 504 103.47 -1.30 27.99
CA ASN A 504 103.95 -2.50 27.31
C ASN A 504 102.80 -3.35 26.73
N ASP A 505 103.14 -4.40 25.98
CA ASP A 505 102.15 -5.24 25.28
C ASP A 505 101.17 -5.99 26.20
N ASN A 506 101.47 -6.10 27.49
CA ASN A 506 100.58 -6.68 28.50
C ASN A 506 99.71 -5.63 29.22
N GLY A 507 99.78 -4.36 28.80
CA GLY A 507 98.94 -3.27 29.33
C GLY A 507 99.45 -2.64 30.63
N LEU A 508 100.70 -2.92 31.03
CA LEU A 508 101.33 -2.32 32.22
C LEU A 508 102.07 -1.03 31.84
N ALA A 509 101.87 0.05 32.59
CA ALA A 509 102.59 1.31 32.40
C ALA A 509 104.04 1.23 32.94
N VAL A 510 104.98 1.73 32.14
CA VAL A 510 106.42 1.74 32.40
C VAL A 510 106.97 3.13 32.08
N ALA A 511 107.60 3.77 33.05
CA ALA A 511 108.22 5.09 32.86
C ALA A 511 109.61 4.97 32.21
N ASP A 512 109.95 5.89 31.30
CA ASP A 512 111.31 6.04 30.79
C ASP A 512 112.18 6.66 31.88
N SER A 513 113.07 5.88 32.47
CA SER A 513 113.94 6.32 33.58
C SER A 513 115.07 7.25 33.14
N THR A 514 115.14 7.66 31.86
CA THR A 514 116.25 8.43 31.27
C THR A 514 115.95 9.90 30.92
N LYS A 515 114.68 10.36 30.99
CA LYS A 515 114.27 11.78 30.81
C LYS A 515 113.72 12.39 32.11
N GLY A 516 113.60 13.71 32.19
CA GLY A 516 113.17 14.42 33.41
C GLY A 516 111.82 13.94 33.96
N ASN A 517 111.68 13.94 35.28
CA ASN A 517 110.54 13.35 36.02
C ASN A 517 109.19 14.08 35.84
N LEU A 518 109.10 15.08 34.95
CA LEU A 518 107.87 15.78 34.61
C LEU A 518 107.30 15.22 33.30
N ALA A 519 106.29 14.37 33.46
CA ALA A 519 105.37 14.01 32.41
C ALA A 519 104.41 15.18 32.16
N THR A 520 104.08 15.51 30.90
CA THR A 520 102.88 16.36 30.69
C THR A 520 101.67 15.63 31.26
N VAL A 521 100.60 16.37 31.52
CA VAL A 521 99.28 15.77 31.66
C VAL A 521 99.00 14.81 30.49
N THR A 522 99.40 15.14 29.26
CA THR A 522 99.28 14.25 28.09
C THR A 522 100.10 12.96 28.21
N ASP A 523 101.29 12.98 28.81
CA ASP A 523 102.11 11.78 28.98
C ASP A 523 101.51 10.83 30.04
N VAL A 524 101.00 11.39 31.15
CA VAL A 524 100.28 10.63 32.18
C VAL A 524 98.94 10.14 31.66
N GLU A 525 98.20 11.00 30.95
CA GLU A 525 96.95 10.68 30.26
C GLU A 525 97.19 9.56 29.25
N ASN A 526 98.25 9.63 28.44
CA ASN A 526 98.57 8.61 27.47
C ASN A 526 98.86 7.28 28.15
N ALA A 527 99.66 7.26 29.23
CA ALA A 527 99.91 6.01 29.95
C ALA A 527 98.65 5.43 30.59
N ILE A 528 97.80 6.25 31.21
CA ILE A 528 96.52 5.81 31.77
C ILE A 528 95.63 5.27 30.65
N ASN A 529 95.41 6.04 29.57
CA ASN A 529 94.53 5.68 28.45
C ASN A 529 95.04 4.50 27.61
N HIS A 530 96.33 4.15 27.69
CA HIS A 530 96.88 3.01 26.98
C HIS A 530 97.11 1.78 27.87
N SER A 531 97.12 1.95 29.20
CA SER A 531 97.13 0.82 30.14
C SER A 531 95.87 -0.01 29.97
N SER A 532 95.99 -1.34 30.07
CA SER A 532 94.87 -2.24 29.83
C SER A 532 94.99 -3.55 30.59
N PHE A 533 93.86 -4.23 30.79
CA PHE A 533 93.84 -5.66 31.11
C PHE A 533 93.11 -6.43 30.01
N ASN A 534 93.44 -7.70 29.83
CA ASN A 534 92.82 -8.53 28.79
C ASN A 534 91.49 -9.13 29.29
N ILE A 535 90.44 -9.06 28.46
CA ILE A 535 89.19 -9.82 28.61
C ILE A 535 89.05 -10.81 27.46
N THR A 536 88.56 -12.01 27.74
CA THR A 536 88.18 -13.02 26.74
C THR A 536 87.00 -13.82 27.27
N THR A 537 86.26 -14.50 26.39
CA THR A 537 85.13 -15.36 26.75
C THR A 537 85.44 -16.80 26.40
N GLY A 538 85.07 -17.76 27.24
CA GLY A 538 85.23 -19.20 26.97
C GLY A 538 83.94 -19.98 27.25
N SER A 539 83.84 -21.20 26.74
CA SER A 539 82.75 -22.14 27.01
C SER A 539 83.24 -23.33 27.82
N GLU A 540 82.41 -23.84 28.73
CA GLU A 540 82.56 -25.15 29.34
C GLU A 540 81.29 -25.99 29.09
N GLU A 541 81.46 -27.30 28.93
CA GLU A 541 80.39 -28.27 28.59
C GLU A 541 79.52 -27.88 27.38
N SER A 542 78.20 -27.84 27.54
CA SER A 542 77.22 -27.53 26.49
C SER A 542 76.98 -26.02 26.29
N GLY A 543 77.72 -25.17 27.01
CA GLY A 543 77.66 -23.72 26.84
C GLY A 543 78.25 -23.27 25.50
N GLN A 544 77.70 -22.22 24.92
CA GLN A 544 78.18 -21.66 23.66
C GLN A 544 78.93 -20.35 23.91
N ALA A 545 80.21 -20.30 23.56
CA ALA A 545 80.97 -19.04 23.49
C ALA A 545 81.02 -18.58 22.04
N ILE A 546 80.53 -17.37 21.78
CA ILE A 546 80.44 -16.79 20.44
C ILE A 546 81.48 -15.67 20.35
N ASN A 547 82.26 -15.63 19.26
CA ASN A 547 83.30 -14.63 19.00
C ASN A 547 84.39 -14.53 20.08
N VAL A 548 84.99 -15.68 20.43
CA VAL A 548 86.09 -15.78 21.41
C VAL A 548 87.32 -15.04 20.90
N THR A 549 87.55 -13.85 21.44
CA THR A 549 88.69 -13.00 21.13
C THR A 549 89.22 -12.37 22.42
N THR A 550 90.54 -12.16 22.47
CA THR A 550 91.14 -11.42 23.59
C THR A 550 91.13 -9.94 23.26
N GLU A 551 90.39 -9.18 24.06
CA GLU A 551 90.20 -7.74 23.92
C GLU A 551 90.94 -7.01 25.05
N LYS A 552 91.65 -5.94 24.73
CA LYS A 552 92.33 -5.10 25.73
C LYS A 552 91.35 -4.06 26.26
N VAL A 553 91.02 -4.15 27.55
CA VAL A 553 90.19 -3.18 28.25
C VAL A 553 91.08 -2.09 28.84
N LYS A 554 91.03 -0.91 28.23
CA LYS A 554 91.81 0.25 28.68
C LYS A 554 91.26 0.90 29.96
N ALA A 555 92.09 1.65 30.69
CA ALA A 555 91.61 2.40 31.85
C ALA A 555 90.47 3.36 31.47
N GLY A 556 89.44 3.45 32.32
CA GLY A 556 88.22 4.21 32.04
C GLY A 556 87.16 3.46 31.23
N ASN A 557 87.52 2.38 30.51
CA ASN A 557 86.54 1.56 29.83
C ASN A 557 85.75 0.72 30.84
N THR A 558 84.43 0.76 30.71
CA THR A 558 83.56 -0.12 31.48
C THR A 558 83.42 -1.43 30.73
N VAL A 559 83.83 -2.54 31.36
CA VAL A 559 83.38 -3.85 30.91
C VAL A 559 81.93 -4.00 31.32
N VAL A 560 81.03 -4.06 30.34
CA VAL A 560 79.61 -4.27 30.60
C VAL A 560 79.28 -5.74 30.40
N TYR A 561 79.01 -6.43 31.50
CA TYR A 561 78.42 -7.77 31.47
C TYR A 561 76.90 -7.62 31.28
N LYS A 562 76.44 -7.80 30.05
CA LYS A 562 75.02 -7.71 29.73
C LYS A 562 74.37 -9.08 29.86
N ALA A 563 73.31 -9.16 30.66
CA ALA A 563 72.38 -10.27 30.58
C ALA A 563 71.58 -10.14 29.28
N GLY A 564 71.58 -11.19 28.45
CA GLY A 564 70.56 -11.33 27.41
C GLY A 564 69.20 -11.68 28.00
N ASN A 565 68.19 -11.88 27.15
CA ASN A 565 66.89 -12.37 27.60
C ASN A 565 67.05 -13.67 28.39
N ASN A 566 66.27 -13.80 29.47
CA ASN A 566 66.26 -14.94 30.39
C ASN A 566 67.51 -15.18 31.24
N MET A 567 68.56 -14.36 31.07
CA MET A 567 69.73 -14.36 31.93
C MET A 567 69.59 -13.27 33.00
N VAL A 568 70.22 -13.48 34.13
CA VAL A 568 70.41 -12.49 35.19
C VAL A 568 71.90 -12.42 35.47
N VAL A 569 72.43 -11.20 35.40
CA VAL A 569 73.81 -10.90 35.82
C VAL A 569 73.70 -10.03 37.07
N LYS A 570 74.16 -10.56 38.21
CA LYS A 570 74.16 -9.84 39.48
C LYS A 570 75.58 -9.48 39.87
N GLN A 571 75.83 -8.20 40.07
CA GLN A 571 77.07 -7.71 40.68
C GLN A 571 76.87 -7.50 42.17
N ASN A 572 77.76 -8.06 42.99
CA ASN A 572 77.87 -7.74 44.41
C ASN A 572 79.34 -7.42 44.73
N GLY A 573 79.66 -6.13 44.84
CA GLY A 573 81.04 -5.67 44.93
C GLY A 573 81.86 -6.11 43.72
N LYS A 574 82.90 -6.92 43.97
CA LYS A 574 83.82 -7.44 42.94
C LYS A 574 83.37 -8.77 42.32
N SER A 575 82.29 -9.39 42.81
CA SER A 575 81.78 -10.67 42.32
C SER A 575 80.67 -10.46 41.30
N ILE A 576 80.75 -11.17 40.18
CA ILE A 576 79.69 -11.26 39.16
C ILE A 576 79.13 -12.69 39.17
N THR A 577 77.83 -12.84 39.33
CA THR A 577 77.13 -14.13 39.26
C THR A 577 76.19 -14.14 38.05
N TYR A 578 76.23 -15.22 37.28
CA TYR A 578 75.29 -15.51 36.21
C TYR A 578 74.25 -16.53 36.69
N SER A 579 72.97 -16.23 36.50
CA SER A 579 71.87 -17.18 36.71
C SER A 579 70.83 -17.02 35.61
N THR A 580 69.86 -17.93 35.54
CA THR A 580 68.64 -17.68 34.75
C THR A 580 67.70 -16.79 35.56
N THR A 581 66.79 -16.10 34.87
CA THR A 581 65.67 -15.41 35.53
C THR A 581 64.68 -16.44 36.10
N ASP A 582 63.96 -16.07 37.16
CA ASP A 582 62.95 -16.93 37.80
C ASP A 582 61.76 -17.25 36.86
N LYS A 583 61.56 -16.43 35.81
CA LYS A 583 60.46 -16.56 34.84
C LYS A 583 60.96 -16.36 33.41
N PRO A 584 61.69 -17.33 32.83
CA PRO A 584 62.24 -17.15 31.50
C PRO A 584 61.12 -17.21 30.44
N THR A 585 61.18 -16.29 29.48
CA THR A 585 60.29 -16.23 28.32
C THR A 585 61.04 -16.68 27.07
N PHE A 586 60.65 -17.80 26.48
CA PHE A 586 61.23 -18.29 25.23
C PHE A 586 60.19 -18.17 24.12
N ASP A 587 60.57 -17.58 22.98
CA ASP A 587 59.68 -17.49 21.80
C ASP A 587 59.44 -18.87 21.18
N VAL A 588 60.49 -19.70 21.11
CA VAL A 588 60.43 -21.10 20.67
C VAL A 588 61.34 -21.96 21.54
N VAL A 589 60.80 -23.06 22.06
CA VAL A 589 61.58 -24.11 22.72
C VAL A 589 61.68 -25.30 21.75
N ASN A 590 62.83 -25.47 21.11
CA ASN A 590 63.09 -26.66 20.29
C ASN A 590 63.63 -27.77 21.20
N ALA A 591 62.73 -28.61 21.71
CA ALA A 591 63.06 -29.76 22.54
C ALA A 591 62.44 -31.02 21.94
N ASN A 592 63.18 -32.14 21.98
CA ASN A 592 62.64 -33.45 21.60
C ASN A 592 61.49 -33.89 22.54
N GLU A 593 61.50 -33.37 23.78
CA GLU A 593 60.50 -33.60 24.80
C GLU A 593 60.41 -32.36 25.70
N PHE A 594 59.22 -31.76 25.80
CA PHE A 594 58.95 -30.68 26.74
C PHE A 594 58.12 -31.21 27.92
N LYS A 595 58.70 -31.17 29.14
CA LYS A 595 58.02 -31.56 30.39
C LYS A 595 57.67 -30.34 31.22
N ALA A 596 56.37 -30.14 31.43
CA ALA A 596 55.84 -29.18 32.39
C ALA A 596 55.19 -29.96 33.56
N GLY A 597 56.02 -30.48 34.46
CA GLY A 597 55.58 -31.47 35.46
C GLY A 597 55.20 -32.80 34.81
N ASP A 598 54.01 -33.31 35.10
CA ASP A 598 53.48 -34.57 34.53
C ASP A 598 53.01 -34.42 33.07
N VAL A 599 52.84 -33.19 32.56
CA VAL A 599 52.40 -32.92 31.19
C VAL A 599 53.60 -33.01 30.25
N VAL A 600 53.50 -33.86 29.23
CA VAL A 600 54.55 -34.10 28.25
C VAL A 600 54.05 -33.76 26.84
N VAL A 601 54.81 -32.95 26.12
CA VAL A 601 54.61 -32.68 24.69
C VAL A 601 55.82 -33.22 23.94
N ASN A 602 55.59 -34.18 23.03
CA ASN A 602 56.63 -34.81 22.21
C ASN A 602 56.08 -35.21 20.83
N ASN A 603 56.88 -35.95 20.05
CA ASN A 603 56.51 -36.38 18.69
C ASN A 603 55.31 -37.35 18.61
N GLN A 604 54.81 -37.86 19.74
CA GLN A 604 53.61 -38.69 19.83
C GLN A 604 52.34 -37.88 20.17
N GLY A 605 52.47 -36.57 20.40
CA GLY A 605 51.37 -35.67 20.74
C GLY A 605 51.45 -35.12 22.16
N ILE A 606 50.29 -34.84 22.77
CA ILE A 606 50.16 -34.26 24.10
C ILE A 606 49.70 -35.34 25.09
N ASN A 607 50.54 -35.65 26.07
CA ASN A 607 50.15 -36.39 27.26
C ASN A 607 49.85 -35.40 28.39
N ALA A 608 48.57 -35.28 28.76
CA ALA A 608 48.12 -34.36 29.80
C ALA A 608 48.40 -34.85 31.24
N GLY A 609 49.05 -35.99 31.46
CA GLY A 609 49.44 -36.47 32.80
C GLY A 609 48.25 -36.66 33.75
N ASN A 610 47.11 -37.16 33.23
CA ASN A 610 45.82 -37.25 33.92
C ASN A 610 45.28 -35.92 34.46
N LYS A 611 45.76 -34.77 33.98
CA LYS A 611 45.21 -33.45 34.34
C LYS A 611 44.04 -33.09 33.43
N LYS A 612 43.10 -32.30 33.97
CA LYS A 612 41.97 -31.76 33.20
C LYS A 612 42.48 -30.73 32.19
N ILE A 613 42.11 -30.90 30.93
CA ILE A 613 42.29 -29.87 29.89
C ILE A 613 41.07 -28.96 29.91
N THR A 614 41.27 -27.66 30.18
CA THR A 614 40.19 -26.65 30.20
C THR A 614 40.35 -25.70 29.01
N HIS A 615 39.31 -24.93 28.68
CA HIS A 615 39.29 -23.99 27.54
C HIS A 615 39.41 -24.65 26.15
N VAL A 616 38.99 -25.90 26.02
CA VAL A 616 38.82 -26.56 24.71
C VAL A 616 37.57 -26.00 24.04
N ALA A 617 37.74 -25.24 22.95
CA ALA A 617 36.65 -24.73 22.13
C ALA A 617 35.85 -25.89 21.48
N GLU A 618 34.65 -25.62 20.95
CA GLU A 618 33.92 -26.65 20.20
C GLU A 618 34.69 -27.00 18.92
N GLY A 619 35.09 -28.27 18.78
CA GLY A 619 35.76 -28.75 17.57
C GLY A 619 34.83 -28.70 16.37
N LYS A 620 35.35 -28.30 15.20
CA LYS A 620 34.60 -28.16 13.95
C LYS A 620 35.04 -29.17 12.89
N ASN A 621 36.32 -29.56 12.89
CA ASN A 621 36.90 -30.54 11.98
C ASN A 621 37.11 -31.89 12.67
N ASP A 622 37.25 -32.96 11.88
CA ASP A 622 37.43 -34.34 12.39
C ASP A 622 38.69 -34.53 13.26
N SER A 623 39.70 -33.67 13.10
CA SER A 623 40.94 -33.69 13.87
C SER A 623 40.90 -32.86 15.16
N ASP A 624 39.81 -32.15 15.45
CA ASP A 624 39.73 -31.27 16.60
C ASP A 624 39.37 -32.06 17.87
N ALA A 625 39.91 -31.64 19.01
CA ALA A 625 39.49 -32.19 20.31
C ALA A 625 38.04 -31.79 20.61
N VAL A 626 37.20 -32.77 20.95
CA VAL A 626 35.82 -32.51 21.39
C VAL A 626 35.77 -32.03 22.83
N ASN A 627 34.96 -31.01 23.12
CA ASN A 627 34.76 -30.54 24.49
C ASN A 627 33.55 -31.22 25.16
N TYR A 628 33.44 -31.06 26.48
CA TYR A 628 32.31 -31.65 27.24
C TYR A 628 30.94 -31.08 26.82
N GLY A 629 30.89 -29.85 26.30
CA GLY A 629 29.67 -29.26 25.77
C GLY A 629 29.12 -30.03 24.57
N GLN A 630 29.99 -30.44 23.65
CA GLN A 630 29.65 -31.29 22.50
C GLN A 630 29.21 -32.69 22.96
N LEU A 631 29.94 -33.34 23.86
CA LEU A 631 29.56 -34.65 24.39
C LEU A 631 28.21 -34.63 25.13
N ARG A 632 27.95 -33.58 25.92
CA ARG A 632 26.69 -33.42 26.65
C ARG A 632 25.49 -33.27 25.70
N LYS A 633 25.65 -32.54 24.60
CA LYS A 633 24.61 -32.41 23.55
C LYS A 633 24.26 -33.80 23.00
N THR A 634 25.26 -34.60 22.64
CA THR A 634 25.08 -35.98 22.17
C THR A 634 24.41 -36.87 23.22
N ASN A 635 24.87 -36.84 24.47
CA ASN A 635 24.29 -37.66 25.55
C ASN A 635 22.82 -37.31 25.82
N ASN A 636 22.45 -36.04 25.74
CA ASN A 636 21.05 -35.64 25.86
C ASN A 636 20.17 -36.22 24.74
N GLN A 637 20.68 -36.26 23.50
CA GLN A 637 19.98 -36.90 22.39
C GLN A 637 19.84 -38.42 22.61
N VAL A 638 20.88 -39.08 23.16
CA VAL A 638 20.84 -40.51 23.51
C VAL A 638 19.78 -40.80 24.58
N HIS A 639 19.69 -39.99 25.64
CA HIS A 639 18.66 -40.17 26.67
C HIS A 639 17.23 -39.92 26.14
N GLN A 640 17.05 -38.97 25.22
CA GLN A 640 15.76 -38.78 24.54
C GLN A 640 15.38 -40.00 23.69
N LEU A 641 16.35 -40.60 23.01
CA LEU A 641 16.17 -41.82 22.24
C LEU A 641 15.79 -43.00 23.15
N GLU A 642 16.47 -43.17 24.27
CA GLU A 642 16.18 -44.22 25.26
C GLU A 642 14.73 -44.11 25.79
N ASN A 643 14.28 -42.89 26.13
CA ASN A 643 12.90 -42.64 26.55
C ASN A 643 11.86 -42.91 25.45
N LYS A 644 12.22 -42.68 24.19
CA LYS A 644 11.36 -43.01 23.05
C LYS A 644 11.28 -44.52 22.84
N LEU A 645 12.41 -45.22 22.95
CA LEU A 645 12.49 -46.67 22.79
C LEU A 645 11.67 -47.39 23.86
N ASN A 646 11.78 -46.97 25.13
CA ASN A 646 10.99 -47.52 26.23
C ASN A 646 9.47 -47.31 26.03
N ARG A 647 9.06 -46.19 25.44
CA ARG A 647 7.65 -45.96 25.10
C ARG A 647 7.17 -46.86 23.97
N VAL A 648 7.98 -47.07 22.93
CA VAL A 648 7.65 -47.96 21.81
C VAL A 648 7.53 -49.41 22.28
N ASP A 649 8.51 -49.89 23.06
CA ASP A 649 8.50 -51.24 23.62
C ASP A 649 7.24 -51.49 24.46
N ARG A 650 6.84 -50.55 25.33
CA ARG A 650 5.60 -50.68 26.10
C ARG A 650 4.33 -50.68 25.23
N LYS A 651 4.25 -49.83 24.20
CA LYS A 651 3.12 -49.84 23.25
C LYS A 651 3.01 -51.17 22.50
N LEU A 652 4.15 -51.73 22.08
CA LEU A 652 4.20 -53.02 21.40
C LEU A 652 3.74 -54.15 22.33
N ARG A 653 4.20 -54.17 23.59
CA ARG A 653 3.74 -55.15 24.58
C ARG A 653 2.24 -55.07 24.81
N GLY A 654 1.68 -53.86 24.95
CA GLY A 654 0.23 -53.63 25.04
C GLY A 654 -0.54 -54.17 23.82
N GLY A 655 -0.07 -53.87 22.61
CA GLY A 655 -0.65 -54.39 21.37
C GLY A 655 -0.61 -55.92 21.26
N ILE A 656 0.50 -56.56 21.68
CA ILE A 656 0.62 -58.03 21.70
C ILE A 656 -0.35 -58.63 22.73
N ALA A 657 -0.44 -58.05 23.92
CA ALA A 657 -1.40 -58.47 24.93
C ALA A 657 -2.85 -58.35 24.41
N GLN A 658 -3.19 -57.27 23.70
CA GLN A 658 -4.51 -57.10 23.09
C GLN A 658 -4.82 -58.16 22.03
N ALA A 659 -3.86 -58.45 21.15
CA ALA A 659 -4.00 -59.51 20.15
C ALA A 659 -4.22 -60.88 20.81
N GLY A 660 -3.47 -61.19 21.88
CA GLY A 660 -3.66 -62.40 22.68
C GLY A 660 -5.04 -62.45 23.35
N ALA A 661 -5.49 -61.34 23.94
CA ALA A 661 -6.80 -61.24 24.58
C ALA A 661 -7.93 -61.43 23.56
N MET A 662 -7.80 -60.90 22.34
CA MET A 662 -8.78 -61.09 21.26
C MET A 662 -8.81 -62.55 20.75
N ALA A 663 -7.65 -63.20 20.68
CA ALA A 663 -7.54 -64.60 20.30
C ALA A 663 -8.24 -65.53 21.30
N ASN A 664 -8.15 -65.23 22.60
CA ASN A 664 -8.78 -66.01 23.67
C ASN A 664 -10.31 -65.86 23.75
N ILE A 665 -10.95 -65.02 22.93
CA ILE A 665 -12.42 -64.90 22.90
C ILE A 665 -13.00 -66.14 22.20
N PRO A 666 -13.82 -66.97 22.88
CA PRO A 666 -14.43 -68.14 22.25
C PRO A 666 -15.35 -67.74 21.08
N GLN A 667 -15.33 -68.55 20.03
CA GLN A 667 -16.25 -68.41 18.90
C GLN A 667 -17.52 -69.22 19.16
N VAL A 668 -18.69 -68.72 18.74
CA VAL A 668 -19.92 -69.52 18.76
C VAL A 668 -19.84 -70.72 17.81
N THR A 669 -20.26 -71.89 18.29
CA THR A 669 -20.19 -73.17 17.57
C THR A 669 -21.55 -73.75 17.20
N ARG A 670 -22.65 -73.08 17.59
CA ARG A 670 -24.03 -73.54 17.31
C ARG A 670 -24.65 -72.72 16.19
N SER A 671 -25.27 -73.41 15.22
CA SER A 671 -25.96 -72.79 14.08
C SER A 671 -27.01 -71.77 14.53
N GLY A 672 -27.00 -70.58 13.92
CA GLY A 672 -27.88 -69.45 14.23
C GLY A 672 -27.62 -68.73 15.55
N ALA A 673 -26.67 -69.19 16.37
CA ALA A 673 -26.36 -68.57 17.65
C ALA A 673 -25.51 -67.31 17.49
N SER A 674 -25.74 -66.34 18.37
CA SER A 674 -24.85 -65.20 18.61
C SER A 674 -24.28 -65.28 20.02
N GLY A 675 -23.06 -64.81 20.19
CA GLY A 675 -22.37 -64.81 21.48
C GLY A 675 -21.49 -63.59 21.64
N VAL A 676 -21.46 -63.07 22.86
CA VAL A 676 -20.48 -62.08 23.30
C VAL A 676 -19.53 -62.78 24.24
N GLY A 677 -18.24 -62.63 24.01
CA GLY A 677 -17.18 -63.18 24.84
C GLY A 677 -16.20 -62.10 25.27
N VAL A 678 -15.59 -62.31 26.44
CA VAL A 678 -14.51 -61.47 26.95
C VAL A 678 -13.25 -62.34 27.01
N GLY A 679 -12.16 -61.84 26.45
CA GLY A 679 -10.85 -62.44 26.53
C GLY A 679 -9.89 -61.52 27.27
N VAL A 680 -9.00 -62.10 28.03
CA VAL A 680 -7.92 -61.39 28.73
C VAL A 680 -6.59 -62.03 28.36
N ALA A 681 -5.54 -61.22 28.33
CA ALA A 681 -4.18 -61.71 28.19
C ALA A 681 -3.19 -60.74 28.83
N SER A 682 -2.04 -61.29 29.18
CA SER A 682 -0.90 -60.57 29.73
C SER A 682 0.34 -60.87 28.90
N TYR A 683 1.13 -59.85 28.58
CA TYR A 683 2.42 -60.02 27.92
C TYR A 683 3.45 -59.03 28.47
N ARG A 684 4.49 -59.57 29.14
CA ARG A 684 5.65 -58.83 29.66
C ARG A 684 5.27 -57.53 30.39
N ASP A 685 4.42 -57.68 31.41
CA ASP A 685 3.93 -56.63 32.34
C ASP A 685 2.85 -55.68 31.79
N GLU A 686 2.36 -55.87 30.57
CA GLU A 686 1.15 -55.21 30.06
C GLU A 686 -0.02 -56.20 30.00
N ASN A 687 -1.19 -55.76 30.43
CA ASN A 687 -2.41 -56.57 30.43
C ASN A 687 -3.40 -55.96 29.46
N ALA A 688 -4.21 -56.81 28.83
CA ALA A 688 -5.27 -56.37 27.95
C ALA A 688 -6.55 -57.14 28.20
N VAL A 689 -7.65 -56.43 28.01
CA VAL A 689 -9.01 -56.98 28.00
C VAL A 689 -9.63 -56.69 26.65
N SER A 690 -10.25 -57.71 26.08
CA SER A 690 -10.90 -57.63 24.78
C SER A 690 -12.30 -58.18 24.87
N VAL A 691 -13.25 -57.48 24.27
CA VAL A 691 -14.64 -57.92 24.14
C VAL A 691 -14.92 -58.18 22.68
N GLY A 692 -15.58 -59.29 22.39
CA GLY A 692 -15.88 -59.68 21.02
C GLY A 692 -17.27 -60.27 20.88
N TYR A 693 -17.83 -60.04 19.71
CA TYR A 693 -19.10 -60.59 19.27
C TYR A 693 -18.84 -61.59 18.14
N SER A 694 -19.44 -62.78 18.22
CA SER A 694 -19.44 -63.74 17.12
C SER A 694 -20.83 -64.28 16.84
N ARG A 695 -21.11 -64.55 15.57
CA ARG A 695 -22.36 -65.15 15.10
C ARG A 695 -22.09 -66.18 14.02
N MET A 696 -22.74 -67.32 14.12
CA MET A 696 -22.83 -68.33 13.07
C MET A 696 -24.18 -68.21 12.36
N SER A 697 -24.21 -68.29 11.04
CA SER A 697 -25.46 -68.31 10.25
C SER A 697 -26.32 -69.52 10.59
N ASP A 698 -27.62 -69.45 10.28
CA ASP A 698 -28.58 -70.51 10.63
C ASP A 698 -28.33 -71.83 9.88
N ASN A 699 -27.66 -71.78 8.73
CA ASN A 699 -27.21 -72.96 7.97
C ASN A 699 -25.82 -73.48 8.40
N GLY A 700 -25.19 -72.85 9.40
CA GLY A 700 -23.90 -73.25 9.94
C GLY A 700 -22.69 -72.93 9.06
N LYS A 701 -22.87 -72.38 7.86
CA LYS A 701 -21.77 -72.22 6.89
C LYS A 701 -20.97 -70.93 7.03
N HIS A 702 -21.54 -69.88 7.61
CA HIS A 702 -20.90 -68.56 7.69
C HIS A 702 -20.70 -68.18 9.15
N ILE A 703 -19.53 -67.66 9.49
CA ILE A 703 -19.23 -67.19 10.84
C ILE A 703 -18.57 -65.81 10.75
N ILE A 704 -19.10 -64.86 11.48
CA ILE A 704 -18.47 -63.55 11.69
C ILE A 704 -17.99 -63.46 13.13
N LYS A 705 -16.82 -62.87 13.33
CA LYS A 705 -16.29 -62.50 14.65
C LYS A 705 -15.71 -61.10 14.58
N THR A 706 -16.10 -60.25 15.50
CA THR A 706 -15.55 -58.90 15.67
C THR A 706 -15.11 -58.74 17.11
N SER A 707 -14.04 -57.99 17.35
CA SER A 707 -13.55 -57.73 18.70
C SER A 707 -12.89 -56.36 18.80
N VAL A 708 -12.95 -55.80 20.00
CA VAL A 708 -12.22 -54.60 20.41
C VAL A 708 -11.44 -54.94 21.66
N GLY A 709 -10.15 -54.59 21.68
CA GLY A 709 -9.27 -54.73 22.81
C GLY A 709 -8.83 -53.38 23.37
N LEU A 710 -8.61 -53.32 24.68
CA LEU A 710 -8.00 -52.21 25.40
C LEU A 710 -6.84 -52.76 26.24
N ASP A 711 -5.69 -52.08 26.21
CA ASP A 711 -4.56 -52.39 27.08
C ASP A 711 -4.57 -51.52 28.35
N THR A 712 -3.70 -51.85 29.30
CA THR A 712 -3.47 -51.11 30.55
C THR A 712 -3.00 -49.66 30.37
N ARG A 713 -2.73 -49.21 29.13
CA ARG A 713 -2.30 -47.85 28.79
C ARG A 713 -3.36 -47.06 28.02
N GLY A 714 -4.50 -47.67 27.73
CA GLY A 714 -5.62 -47.03 27.04
C GLY A 714 -5.49 -46.99 25.52
N TYR A 715 -4.54 -47.72 24.91
CA TYR A 715 -4.57 -47.91 23.46
C TYR A 715 -5.64 -48.94 23.11
N ASN A 716 -6.31 -48.76 21.97
CA ASN A 716 -7.34 -49.65 21.48
C ASN A 716 -6.89 -50.40 20.22
N MET A 717 -7.32 -51.65 20.10
CA MET A 717 -7.14 -52.48 18.91
C MET A 717 -8.52 -52.98 18.46
N VAL A 718 -8.79 -52.98 17.16
CA VAL A 718 -10.05 -53.49 16.59
C VAL A 718 -9.73 -54.57 15.57
N GLY A 719 -10.43 -55.69 15.64
CA GLY A 719 -10.28 -56.82 14.74
C GLY A 719 -11.62 -57.35 14.27
N ALA A 720 -11.69 -57.82 13.03
CA ALA A 720 -12.85 -58.51 12.49
C ALA A 720 -12.37 -59.65 11.59
N GLY A 721 -13.09 -60.77 11.64
CA GLY A 721 -12.83 -61.96 10.85
C GLY A 721 -14.13 -62.57 10.35
N TYR A 722 -14.05 -63.20 9.18
CA TYR A 722 -15.13 -63.95 8.56
C TYR A 722 -14.60 -65.32 8.16
N MET A 723 -15.40 -66.35 8.40
CA MET A 723 -15.09 -67.73 8.04
C MET A 723 -16.28 -68.33 7.30
N TYR A 724 -15.99 -69.04 6.22
CA TYR A 724 -16.94 -69.89 5.53
C TYR A 724 -16.49 -71.35 5.66
N GLN A 725 -17.38 -72.22 6.10
CA GLN A 725 -17.13 -73.67 6.20
C GLN A 725 -18.10 -74.42 5.28
N TRP A 726 -17.59 -75.42 4.56
CA TRP A 726 -18.33 -76.18 3.54
C TRP A 726 -18.42 -77.67 3.88
#